data_AF-A0A355IY76-F1
#
_entry.id   AF-A0A355IY76-F1
#
_cell.length_a   1.000
_cell.length_b   1.000
_cell.length_c   1.000
_cell.angle_alpha   90.00
_cell.angle_beta   90.00
_cell.angle_gamma   90.00
#
_symmetry.space_group_name_H-M   'P 1'
#
loop_
_entity.id
_entity.type
_entity.pdbx_description
1 polymer ?
#
loop_
_entity_poly.entity_id
_entity_poly.type
_entity_poly.pdbx_seq_one_letter_code
_entity_poly.pdbx_strand_id
1 'polypeptide(L)'
;MKKYNYMTISAMLATLVLLPGISLSQVSRGNNLQGELGFQWPEGKKMAVSFTFDDARFSQADNGLPLFDKYGVKATFYVSPERIGRKQAVWRQAALNGHDIGNHTLLHPCSGNFKWARETALEDYSLGRMQAELDSANQIIFDLLGVKPASFAYPCGQTFIGRGESVKSYVPLVASMFETGRGWRDEGPNNPVYCDLSQLMGIELDGKTFSEIKTLIETARKSKAWLILAGHEINSEGRQTSFISTIDSICKYASDPSNGIWIDNVHNIASYVRKERENTTCELPVYQNPIYSIDQRVEDLLSRMTLEEKVGQLNMTAYPVMIKAELSARMDTCRKLAEGKLIPNIGPVGGLWAVASMFEEGPRRQAEFLNELQRIAMDSTRLKIPLLFIEEGTHGIMVPGSTVFPEGLAIGSTWNMKLAEDIYAVVAKEARARGIHELGTLVIEPNRDPRLGRNEEGYSEDPYFCSQMAEAIVKGMQGNDVSANDKTIAILCHFPGQSEPAGGLERGAMEISERKLREVFLPPWIAGIKKAGALGTMATYPAIDGVPVHVSAKLLTKILREELNFKGLVFCEGGGFRIPIYEKIVPTMKESGELCIKAGVDVSIWHEDAYLNPMIENVKEGKVAMETIDRAVRRILNTKFLLGLFENPFVNIEKAANVNNTKEHQKLALQAAQEGIVLLKNEKNLLPLDKNIKSIAVIGPNADSRKNQLGDYISGTILQDVVTVLEGIKSKVSPQTKINYVKGCDILGDKINEIKKAQKAAKESDLAIVVVGENRKTVGEPCDVFDLDLTGLQQQLVEAVYATGTPTVVVLINGRALSIRWIAENIPAVVEAWNCGEQGGNAVADVLFGDYNPSGKLPVSFPKHVGQLPVYYNYKPSKAFWINHDNSRYSELYTGDLIKPLFAFGYGLSYTEFKYSNLLISPGIIGPAGDVFVSVDVENTGKREGEEVVQLYIDDVYSSVSTPVKELRGFEKVKLAPGEKKSVRFQLSPEHLSLLDINLQPVVEPGMFKVMVGSSSEDIRLKGEFEVK
;
A
#
# COMPACT_ATOMS: atom_id res chain seq x y z
N MET A 1 -26.30 43.64 -0.40
CA MET A 1 -26.31 44.99 0.22
C MET A 1 -25.61 44.90 1.57
N LYS A 2 -24.68 45.85 1.83
CA LYS A 2 -23.76 46.02 2.98
C LYS A 2 -22.56 45.04 3.01
N LYS A 3 -21.35 45.36 2.52
CA LYS A 3 -20.29 46.32 3.02
C LYS A 3 -19.80 45.93 4.43
N TYR A 4 -18.52 45.72 4.78
CA TYR A 4 -17.24 46.32 4.33
C TYR A 4 -16.00 45.54 4.86
N ASN A 5 -14.89 45.65 4.09
CA ASN A 5 -13.46 45.90 4.45
C ASN A 5 -12.50 44.88 5.10
N TYR A 6 -11.49 44.51 4.28
CA TYR A 6 -10.03 44.66 4.43
C TYR A 6 -9.43 45.17 5.77
N MET A 7 -8.43 44.47 6.33
CA MET A 7 -7.01 44.87 6.34
C MET A 7 -6.10 43.93 7.17
N THR A 8 -4.85 43.90 6.73
CA THR A 8 -3.65 43.10 7.03
C THR A 8 -2.87 43.53 8.30
N ILE A 9 -2.11 42.60 8.93
CA ILE A 9 -0.69 42.70 9.43
C ILE A 9 -0.40 41.94 10.76
N SER A 10 0.76 41.27 10.71
CA SER A 10 1.57 40.49 11.66
C SER A 10 1.72 40.91 13.14
N ALA A 11 2.06 39.88 13.95
CA ALA A 11 3.22 39.77 14.86
C ALA A 11 2.94 39.51 16.36
N MET A 12 3.34 38.30 16.78
CA MET A 12 4.10 37.90 17.98
C MET A 12 3.72 38.30 19.44
N LEU A 13 3.68 37.23 20.25
CA LEU A 13 4.10 37.03 21.64
C LEU A 13 3.21 37.44 22.84
N ALA A 14 2.81 36.37 23.55
CA ALA A 14 3.01 36.10 24.98
C ALA A 14 1.84 36.30 25.97
N THR A 15 1.49 35.17 26.63
CA THR A 15 0.97 34.97 28.01
C THR A 15 -0.43 35.53 28.34
N LEU A 16 -1.41 34.79 28.91
CA LEU A 16 -1.34 33.90 30.07
C LEU A 16 -2.61 33.00 30.18
N VAL A 17 -2.41 31.68 30.31
CA VAL A 17 -3.04 30.67 31.22
C VAL A 17 -4.50 30.82 31.72
N LEU A 18 -5.30 29.76 31.50
CA LEU A 18 -6.31 29.05 32.36
C LEU A 18 -7.36 28.38 31.42
N LEU A 19 -7.68 27.09 31.34
CA LEU A 19 -7.45 25.82 32.07
C LEU A 19 -7.63 24.63 31.08
N PRO A 20 -7.08 23.43 31.38
CA PRO A 20 -7.09 22.26 30.51
C PRO A 20 -8.27 21.31 30.77
N GLY A 21 -8.92 20.86 29.70
CA GLY A 21 -9.79 19.68 29.69
C GLY A 21 -9.06 18.50 29.05
N ILE A 22 -8.15 17.85 29.77
CA ILE A 22 -7.46 16.64 29.31
C ILE A 22 -8.26 15.42 29.80
N SER A 23 -8.71 14.62 28.83
CA SER A 23 -9.52 13.41 28.98
C SER A 23 -8.86 12.34 29.85
N LEU A 24 -9.57 11.93 30.91
CA LEU A 24 -9.22 10.91 31.92
C LEU A 24 -9.35 9.44 31.45
N SER A 25 -9.49 9.16 30.14
CA SER A 25 -10.04 7.87 29.68
C SER A 25 -9.02 6.75 29.38
N GLN A 26 -7.73 7.03 29.18
CA GLN A 26 -6.72 5.96 29.02
C GLN A 26 -6.20 5.39 30.36
N VAL A 27 -6.38 6.12 31.47
CA VAL A 27 -5.82 5.76 32.79
C VAL A 27 -6.75 4.82 33.58
N SER A 28 -8.05 4.75 33.25
CA SER A 28 -9.02 4.01 34.06
C SER A 28 -8.93 2.48 33.91
N ARG A 29 -8.51 1.95 32.75
CA ARG A 29 -8.43 0.49 32.53
C ARG A 29 -7.20 -0.18 33.15
N GLY A 30 -6.05 0.50 33.18
CA GLY A 30 -4.84 -0.05 33.83
C GLY A 30 -4.98 -0.13 35.35
N ASN A 31 -5.67 0.84 35.95
CA ASN A 31 -5.80 0.95 37.41
C ASN A 31 -6.75 -0.07 38.03
N ASN A 32 -7.83 -0.45 37.34
CA ASN A 32 -8.77 -1.42 37.89
C ASN A 32 -8.23 -2.85 37.80
N LEU A 33 -7.50 -3.22 36.73
CA LEU A 33 -6.95 -4.57 36.58
C LEU A 33 -5.74 -4.83 37.50
N GLN A 34 -4.81 -3.89 37.68
CA GLN A 34 -3.69 -4.12 38.61
C GLN A 34 -4.11 -4.19 40.09
N GLY A 35 -5.20 -3.52 40.46
CA GLY A 35 -5.78 -3.62 41.80
C GLY A 35 -6.44 -4.99 42.04
N GLU A 36 -7.05 -5.58 41.02
CA GLU A 36 -7.67 -6.91 41.05
C GLU A 36 -6.66 -8.07 40.89
N LEU A 37 -5.49 -7.80 40.28
CA LEU A 37 -4.46 -8.81 39.94
C LEU A 37 -3.26 -8.83 40.90
N GLY A 38 -3.32 -8.20 42.07
CA GLY A 38 -2.38 -8.44 43.18
C GLY A 38 -0.92 -7.97 43.04
N PHE A 39 -0.39 -7.67 41.84
CA PHE A 39 1.01 -7.29 41.63
C PHE A 39 1.41 -6.04 42.44
N GLN A 40 2.47 -6.14 43.24
CA GLN A 40 3.03 -5.02 44.00
C GLN A 40 4.48 -4.78 43.62
N TRP A 41 4.87 -3.51 43.48
CA TRP A 41 6.28 -3.11 43.42
C TRP A 41 6.90 -3.18 44.83
N PRO A 42 8.22 -3.38 44.95
CA PRO A 42 8.86 -3.60 46.25
C PRO A 42 8.72 -2.37 47.14
N GLU A 43 8.76 -2.56 48.45
CA GLU A 43 8.89 -1.47 49.45
C GLU A 43 7.85 -0.33 49.30
N GLY A 44 6.64 -0.64 48.83
CA GLY A 44 5.56 0.34 48.65
C GLY A 44 5.78 1.32 47.49
N LYS A 45 6.71 1.01 46.58
CA LYS A 45 6.90 1.77 45.34
C LYS A 45 5.64 1.68 44.47
N LYS A 46 5.46 2.66 43.59
CA LYS A 46 4.31 2.79 42.70
C LYS A 46 4.65 2.45 41.26
N MET A 47 5.91 2.50 40.87
CA MET A 47 6.37 2.20 39.52
C MET A 47 7.86 1.90 39.50
N ALA A 48 8.35 1.39 38.36
CA ALA A 48 9.78 1.21 38.10
C ALA A 48 10.25 2.03 36.89
N VAL A 49 11.49 2.52 36.90
CA VAL A 49 12.17 3.15 35.75
C VAL A 49 13.48 2.41 35.48
N SER A 50 13.75 2.08 34.22
CA SER A 50 15.08 1.59 33.79
C SER A 50 15.67 2.50 32.74
N PHE A 51 16.97 2.76 32.85
CA PHE A 51 17.76 3.38 31.79
C PHE A 51 18.46 2.32 30.98
N THR A 52 18.36 2.44 29.65
CA THR A 52 19.03 1.55 28.71
C THR A 52 19.79 2.35 27.67
N PHE A 53 20.98 1.88 27.30
CA PHE A 53 21.77 2.49 26.23
C PHE A 53 22.43 1.46 25.33
N ASP A 54 22.54 1.80 24.06
CA ASP A 54 22.87 0.84 22.99
C ASP A 54 24.27 1.08 22.43
N ASP A 55 24.89 0.06 21.85
CA ASP A 55 26.21 0.08 21.20
C ASP A 55 27.44 0.33 22.10
N ALA A 56 27.32 0.42 23.43
CA ALA A 56 28.47 0.73 24.29
C ALA A 56 29.23 2.01 23.86
N ARG A 57 28.51 3.11 23.59
CA ARG A 57 29.11 4.37 23.13
C ARG A 57 30.11 4.94 24.15
N PHE A 58 31.15 5.64 23.68
CA PHE A 58 32.14 6.22 24.60
C PHE A 58 31.53 7.24 25.56
N SER A 59 30.54 8.00 25.08
CA SER A 59 29.80 8.96 25.90
C SER A 59 29.05 8.30 27.06
N GLN A 60 28.59 7.06 26.90
CA GLN A 60 27.96 6.27 27.98
C GLN A 60 28.96 5.95 29.08
N ALA A 61 30.19 5.55 28.70
CA ALA A 61 31.26 5.26 29.63
C ALA A 61 31.79 6.52 30.33
N ASP A 62 31.94 7.62 29.60
CA ASP A 62 32.58 8.84 30.11
C ASP A 62 31.62 9.74 30.89
N ASN A 63 30.35 9.80 30.48
CA ASN A 63 29.35 10.70 31.06
C ASN A 63 28.26 9.95 31.83
N GLY A 64 27.85 8.78 31.33
CA GLY A 64 26.76 7.99 31.89
C GLY A 64 27.13 7.28 33.18
N LEU A 65 28.11 6.37 33.11
CA LEU A 65 28.53 5.56 34.26
C LEU A 65 28.84 6.40 35.51
N PRO A 66 29.64 7.49 35.45
CA PRO A 66 29.89 8.31 36.64
C PRO A 66 28.63 8.94 37.23
N LEU A 67 27.65 9.32 36.37
CA LEU A 67 26.40 9.89 36.81
C LEU A 67 25.51 8.86 37.51
N PHE A 68 25.39 7.65 36.95
CA PHE A 68 24.60 6.58 37.55
C PHE A 68 25.20 6.11 38.88
N ASP A 69 26.52 5.91 38.92
CA ASP A 69 27.24 5.54 40.14
C ASP A 69 27.09 6.59 41.25
N LYS A 70 27.09 7.89 40.90
CA LYS A 70 26.84 8.99 41.84
C LYS A 70 25.50 8.85 42.58
N TYR A 71 24.45 8.36 41.91
CA TYR A 71 23.12 8.17 42.52
C TYR A 71 22.89 6.73 43.01
N GLY A 72 23.89 5.85 42.89
CA GLY A 72 23.72 4.41 43.16
C GLY A 72 22.73 3.71 42.22
N VAL A 73 22.40 4.33 41.09
CA VAL A 73 21.45 3.80 40.10
C VAL A 73 22.16 2.78 39.22
N LYS A 74 21.51 1.64 38.96
CA LYS A 74 21.97 0.67 37.97
C LYS A 74 21.23 0.88 36.66
N ALA A 75 21.98 0.95 35.58
CA ALA A 75 21.50 1.08 34.20
C ALA A 75 21.89 -0.18 33.41
N THR A 76 21.18 -0.43 32.31
CA THR A 76 21.54 -1.48 31.35
C THR A 76 22.28 -0.87 30.17
N PHE A 77 23.39 -1.49 29.77
CA PHE A 77 24.14 -1.15 28.57
C PHE A 77 24.17 -2.35 27.64
N TYR A 78 23.54 -2.21 26.48
CA TYR A 78 23.54 -3.22 25.44
C TYR A 78 24.76 -3.01 24.57
N VAL A 79 25.69 -3.95 24.61
CA VAL A 79 27.03 -3.73 24.12
C VAL A 79 27.26 -4.39 22.77
N SER A 80 27.90 -3.64 21.86
CA SER A 80 28.47 -4.19 20.63
C SER A 80 29.88 -4.71 20.91
N PRO A 81 30.21 -5.97 20.55
CA PRO A 81 31.54 -6.57 20.75
C PRO A 81 32.72 -5.72 20.24
N GLU A 82 32.56 -5.00 19.12
CA GLU A 82 33.63 -4.17 18.54
C GLU A 82 34.04 -3.01 19.47
N ARG A 83 33.05 -2.43 20.18
CA ARG A 83 33.23 -1.18 20.93
C ARG A 83 33.69 -1.41 22.36
N ILE A 84 33.28 -2.51 22.97
CA ILE A 84 33.74 -2.86 24.32
C ILE A 84 35.24 -3.16 24.39
N GLY A 85 35.83 -3.70 23.31
CA GLY A 85 37.28 -3.95 23.24
C GLY A 85 38.12 -2.68 23.45
N ARG A 86 37.60 -1.49 23.10
CA ARG A 86 38.34 -0.21 23.20
C ARG A 86 38.33 0.41 24.60
N LYS A 87 37.40 0.01 25.48
CA LYS A 87 37.29 0.46 26.89
C LYS A 87 36.97 -0.69 27.85
N GLN A 88 37.59 -1.85 27.63
CA GLN A 88 37.28 -3.10 28.32
C GLN A 88 37.29 -2.99 29.85
N ALA A 89 38.28 -2.30 30.43
CA ALA A 89 38.39 -2.13 31.88
C ALA A 89 37.19 -1.36 32.48
N VAL A 90 36.69 -0.35 31.77
CA VAL A 90 35.55 0.47 32.21
C VAL A 90 34.26 -0.37 32.21
N TRP A 91 34.03 -1.14 31.14
CA TRP A 91 32.85 -2.01 31.04
C TRP A 91 32.88 -3.17 32.03
N ARG A 92 34.07 -3.73 32.31
CA ARG A 92 34.24 -4.73 33.38
C ARG A 92 33.93 -4.13 34.75
N GLN A 93 34.39 -2.90 35.01
CA GLN A 93 34.06 -2.22 36.26
C GLN A 93 32.57 -1.88 36.36
N ALA A 94 31.92 -1.48 35.27
CA ALA A 94 30.48 -1.23 35.24
C ALA A 94 29.69 -2.49 35.64
N ALA A 95 30.05 -3.65 35.09
CA ALA A 95 29.45 -4.92 35.47
C ALA A 95 29.67 -5.25 36.96
N LEU A 96 30.90 -5.06 37.48
CA LEU A 96 31.19 -5.27 38.91
C LEU A 96 30.42 -4.30 39.81
N ASN A 97 30.13 -3.09 39.33
CA ASN A 97 29.29 -2.12 40.00
C ASN A 97 27.79 -2.50 39.94
N GLY A 98 27.40 -3.59 39.28
CA GLY A 98 26.03 -4.08 39.20
C GLY A 98 25.20 -3.47 38.06
N HIS A 99 25.84 -2.81 37.10
CA HIS A 99 25.17 -2.49 35.82
C HIS A 99 24.91 -3.77 35.04
N ASP A 100 23.79 -3.80 34.33
CA ASP A 100 23.45 -4.90 33.45
C ASP A 100 24.16 -4.69 32.10
N ILE A 101 24.90 -5.71 31.65
CA ILE A 101 25.61 -5.71 30.37
C ILE A 101 24.89 -6.69 29.43
N GLY A 102 24.07 -6.12 28.55
CA GLY A 102 23.22 -6.87 27.64
C GLY A 102 23.85 -7.06 26.25
N ASN A 103 23.31 -8.01 25.50
CA ASN A 103 23.72 -8.30 24.13
C ASN A 103 23.02 -7.35 23.14
N HIS A 104 23.75 -6.82 22.17
CA HIS A 104 23.20 -6.02 21.07
C HIS A 104 23.62 -6.52 19.69
N THR A 105 23.65 -7.85 19.53
CA THR A 105 24.13 -8.60 18.35
C THR A 105 25.61 -8.34 18.01
N LEU A 106 26.15 -9.06 17.03
CA LEU A 106 27.55 -8.92 16.61
C LEU A 106 27.69 -7.87 15.51
N LEU A 107 26.81 -7.92 14.52
CA LEU A 107 26.85 -7.15 13.29
C LEU A 107 25.79 -6.05 13.25
N HIS A 108 24.95 -5.94 14.29
CA HIS A 108 23.86 -4.98 14.34
C HIS A 108 22.91 -5.09 13.12
N PRO A 109 22.40 -6.30 12.79
CA PRO A 109 21.52 -6.50 11.66
C PRO A 109 20.21 -5.74 11.88
N CYS A 110 19.69 -5.13 10.83
CA CYS A 110 18.49 -4.30 10.89
C CYS A 110 17.69 -4.46 9.60
N SER A 111 16.48 -3.91 9.53
CA SER A 111 15.68 -3.96 8.31
C SER A 111 16.44 -3.39 7.11
N GLY A 112 16.40 -4.09 5.98
CA GLY A 112 16.93 -3.67 4.68
C GLY A 112 16.30 -2.38 4.13
N ASN A 113 15.23 -1.90 4.76
CA ASN A 113 14.68 -0.56 4.57
C ASN A 113 15.72 0.53 4.91
N PHE A 114 16.66 0.25 5.81
CA PHE A 114 17.78 1.15 6.08
C PHE A 114 18.94 0.87 5.13
N LYS A 115 19.35 1.89 4.36
CA LYS A 115 20.46 1.77 3.39
C LYS A 115 21.75 1.20 4.01
N TRP A 116 22.04 1.55 5.26
CA TRP A 116 23.24 1.10 5.98
C TRP A 116 23.17 -0.37 6.43
N ALA A 117 21.97 -0.97 6.49
CA ALA A 117 21.76 -2.32 6.99
C ALA A 117 21.61 -3.37 5.89
N ARG A 118 21.65 -2.99 4.60
CA ARG A 118 21.31 -3.89 3.48
C ARG A 118 22.20 -5.14 3.39
N GLU A 119 23.46 -5.06 3.78
CA GLU A 119 24.38 -6.22 3.77
C GLU A 119 24.15 -7.17 4.96
N THR A 120 23.44 -6.70 5.97
CA THR A 120 23.09 -7.42 7.20
C THR A 120 21.57 -7.34 7.42
N ALA A 121 20.80 -7.34 6.35
CA ALA A 121 19.36 -7.16 6.39
C ALA A 121 18.72 -8.33 7.15
N LEU A 122 17.94 -8.06 8.18
CA LEU A 122 17.22 -9.10 8.95
C LEU A 122 16.31 -9.95 8.05
N GLU A 123 15.86 -9.37 6.95
CA GLU A 123 15.09 -10.03 5.90
C GLU A 123 15.85 -11.20 5.25
N ASP A 124 17.18 -11.16 5.22
CA ASP A 124 18.03 -12.21 4.66
C ASP A 124 18.57 -13.17 5.76
N TYR A 125 18.02 -13.08 6.98
CA TYR A 125 18.38 -13.95 8.10
C TYR A 125 17.44 -15.15 8.21
N SER A 126 18.01 -16.28 8.58
CA SER A 126 17.28 -17.43 9.13
C SER A 126 17.41 -17.44 10.65
N LEU A 127 16.52 -18.16 11.35
CA LEU A 127 16.63 -18.32 12.82
C LEU A 127 18.00 -18.92 13.21
N GLY A 128 18.54 -19.85 12.41
CA GLY A 128 19.86 -20.42 12.64
C GLY A 128 20.99 -19.40 12.50
N ARG A 129 20.90 -18.49 11.52
CA ARG A 129 21.87 -17.39 11.36
C ARG A 129 21.80 -16.42 12.55
N MET A 130 20.59 -16.03 12.96
CA MET A 130 20.39 -15.16 14.12
C MET A 130 20.92 -15.80 15.40
N GLN A 131 20.64 -17.10 15.63
CA GLN A 131 21.16 -17.83 16.78
C GLN A 131 22.70 -17.79 16.83
N ALA A 132 23.36 -18.10 15.71
CA ALA A 132 24.81 -18.08 15.63
C ALA A 132 25.41 -16.69 15.92
N GLU A 133 24.73 -15.63 15.49
CA GLU A 133 25.13 -14.26 15.78
C GLU A 133 25.00 -13.92 17.26
N LEU A 134 23.88 -14.27 17.89
CA LEU A 134 23.64 -14.04 19.31
C LEU A 134 24.63 -14.82 20.19
N ASP A 135 24.89 -16.08 19.85
CA ASP A 135 25.88 -16.92 20.53
C ASP A 135 27.29 -16.34 20.42
N SER A 136 27.68 -15.88 19.23
CA SER A 136 28.98 -15.27 18.99
C SER A 136 29.16 -14.00 19.81
N ALA A 137 28.15 -13.12 19.83
CA ALA A 137 28.18 -11.91 20.64
C ALA A 137 28.24 -12.24 22.15
N ASN A 138 27.47 -13.22 22.62
CA ASN A 138 27.51 -13.67 24.01
C ASN A 138 28.89 -14.18 24.42
N GLN A 139 29.51 -15.01 23.58
CA GLN A 139 30.85 -15.54 23.85
C GLN A 139 31.89 -14.44 23.93
N ILE A 140 31.86 -13.47 22.99
CA ILE A 140 32.81 -12.36 23.00
C ILE A 140 32.62 -11.47 24.23
N ILE A 141 31.37 -11.17 24.62
CA ILE A 141 31.09 -10.39 25.83
C ILE A 141 31.61 -11.12 27.07
N PHE A 142 31.40 -12.44 27.15
CA PHE A 142 31.91 -13.25 28.24
C PHE A 142 33.44 -13.26 28.29
N ASP A 143 34.11 -13.47 27.16
CA ASP A 143 35.58 -13.51 27.09
C ASP A 143 36.21 -12.16 27.46
N LEU A 144 35.58 -11.06 27.06
CA LEU A 144 36.10 -9.71 27.33
C LEU A 144 35.76 -9.23 28.74
N LEU A 145 34.54 -9.42 29.21
CA LEU A 145 34.04 -8.77 30.43
C LEU A 145 33.85 -9.74 31.61
N GLY A 146 33.84 -11.05 31.35
CA GLY A 146 33.54 -12.07 32.36
C GLY A 146 32.04 -12.17 32.71
N VAL A 147 31.18 -11.58 31.88
CA VAL A 147 29.73 -11.49 32.11
C VAL A 147 29.01 -12.24 31.01
N LYS A 148 28.09 -13.14 31.38
CA LYS A 148 27.16 -13.73 30.44
C LYS A 148 25.95 -12.79 30.33
N PRO A 149 25.62 -12.25 29.15
CA PRO A 149 24.48 -11.35 29.03
C PRO A 149 23.17 -12.03 29.41
N ALA A 150 22.41 -11.39 30.30
CA ALA A 150 21.07 -11.84 30.71
C ALA A 150 19.96 -11.08 29.98
N SER A 151 20.27 -9.91 29.41
CA SER A 151 19.35 -9.07 28.66
C SER A 151 19.79 -8.90 27.20
N PHE A 152 18.84 -8.65 26.32
CA PHE A 152 19.05 -8.41 24.89
C PHE A 152 18.32 -7.15 24.42
N ALA A 153 18.89 -6.49 23.41
CA ALA A 153 18.30 -5.36 22.72
C ALA A 153 18.10 -5.66 21.25
N TYR A 154 16.86 -5.64 20.79
CA TYR A 154 16.53 -5.74 19.37
C TYR A 154 17.13 -4.54 18.62
N PRO A 155 18.02 -4.73 17.63
CA PRO A 155 18.54 -3.65 16.81
C PRO A 155 17.39 -2.84 16.18
N CYS A 156 17.35 -1.54 16.46
CA CYS A 156 16.26 -0.64 16.03
C CYS A 156 14.84 -1.13 16.39
N GLY A 157 14.68 -2.00 17.39
CA GLY A 157 13.39 -2.56 17.81
C GLY A 157 12.82 -3.66 16.90
N GLN A 158 13.57 -4.16 15.91
CA GLN A 158 13.07 -5.13 14.93
C GLN A 158 13.05 -6.55 15.49
N THR A 159 11.90 -7.22 15.46
CA THR A 159 11.68 -8.55 16.08
C THR A 159 11.45 -9.69 15.09
N PHE A 160 11.49 -9.40 13.79
CA PHE A 160 11.26 -10.35 12.71
C PHE A 160 12.50 -10.51 11.81
N ILE A 161 12.60 -11.68 11.21
CA ILE A 161 13.57 -12.04 10.17
C ILE A 161 12.86 -12.72 9.00
N GLY A 162 13.52 -12.82 7.84
CA GLY A 162 12.98 -13.46 6.64
C GLY A 162 12.19 -12.52 5.72
N ARG A 163 11.82 -13.00 4.53
CA ARG A 163 11.03 -12.28 3.50
C ARG A 163 9.74 -13.02 3.16
N GLY A 164 8.64 -12.28 2.93
CA GLY A 164 7.37 -12.85 2.48
C GLY A 164 6.89 -14.01 3.36
N GLU A 165 6.64 -15.18 2.77
CA GLU A 165 6.21 -16.38 3.51
C GLU A 165 7.23 -16.92 4.54
N SER A 166 8.49 -16.50 4.46
CA SER A 166 9.54 -16.92 5.40
C SER A 166 9.67 -16.02 6.63
N VAL A 167 8.87 -14.95 6.72
CA VAL A 167 8.89 -14.02 7.86
C VAL A 167 8.58 -14.77 9.15
N LYS A 168 9.49 -14.68 10.13
CA LYS A 168 9.32 -15.28 11.45
C LYS A 168 9.77 -14.31 12.52
N SER A 169 9.00 -14.26 13.60
CA SER A 169 9.48 -13.63 14.83
C SER A 169 10.66 -14.42 15.38
N TYR A 170 11.73 -13.72 15.75
CA TYR A 170 12.84 -14.31 16.51
C TYR A 170 12.76 -13.98 18.00
N VAL A 171 11.64 -13.41 18.47
CA VAL A 171 11.34 -13.24 19.90
C VAL A 171 11.41 -14.56 20.66
N PRO A 172 10.89 -15.71 20.16
CA PRO A 172 11.04 -17.00 20.85
C PRO A 172 12.51 -17.43 21.00
N LEU A 173 13.36 -17.07 20.04
CA LEU A 173 14.79 -17.32 20.10
C LEU A 173 15.42 -16.51 21.23
N VAL A 174 15.12 -15.22 21.30
CA VAL A 174 15.56 -14.32 22.38
C VAL A 174 15.08 -14.84 23.73
N ALA A 175 13.80 -15.23 23.85
CA ALA A 175 13.24 -15.80 25.07
C ALA A 175 13.94 -17.09 25.53
N SER A 176 14.51 -17.87 24.60
CA SER A 176 15.25 -19.10 24.93
C SER A 176 16.68 -18.82 25.41
N MET A 177 17.23 -17.64 25.11
CA MET A 177 18.64 -17.29 25.36
C MET A 177 18.82 -16.26 26.48
N PHE A 178 17.85 -15.36 26.62
CA PHE A 178 17.93 -14.19 27.49
C PHE A 178 16.72 -14.13 28.41
N GLU A 179 16.90 -13.52 29.57
CA GLU A 179 15.83 -13.25 30.50
C GLU A 179 14.93 -12.10 30.04
N THR A 180 15.51 -11.16 29.28
CA THR A 180 14.78 -10.05 28.69
C THR A 180 15.21 -9.73 27.26
N GLY A 181 14.28 -9.21 26.48
CA GLY A 181 14.52 -8.60 25.18
C GLY A 181 13.83 -7.25 25.12
N ARG A 182 14.53 -6.20 24.71
CA ARG A 182 14.05 -4.81 24.77
C ARG A 182 13.92 -4.22 23.37
N GLY A 183 12.75 -3.70 23.00
CA GLY A 183 12.43 -2.98 21.77
C GLY A 183 12.75 -1.47 21.82
N TRP A 184 12.54 -0.74 20.73
CA TRP A 184 12.90 0.69 20.66
C TRP A 184 11.83 1.48 19.91
N ARG A 185 11.54 2.70 20.39
CA ARG A 185 10.49 3.64 19.88
C ARG A 185 9.05 3.21 20.12
N ASP A 186 8.82 2.53 21.22
CA ASP A 186 7.48 2.16 21.65
C ASP A 186 6.73 3.35 22.28
N GLU A 187 5.39 3.30 22.25
CA GLU A 187 4.52 4.44 22.64
C GLU A 187 4.03 4.39 24.11
N GLY A 188 4.45 3.41 24.91
CA GLY A 188 3.94 3.24 26.27
C GLY A 188 4.82 2.45 27.25
N PRO A 189 4.56 2.57 28.58
CA PRO A 189 5.28 1.82 29.60
C PRO A 189 4.81 0.36 29.67
N ASN A 190 5.69 -0.53 30.15
CA ASN A 190 5.42 -1.96 30.28
C ASN A 190 4.51 -2.23 31.48
N ASN A 191 3.37 -2.90 31.27
CA ASN A 191 2.60 -3.36 32.43
C ASN A 191 3.29 -4.57 33.05
N PRO A 192 3.74 -4.50 34.31
CA PRO A 192 4.46 -5.59 34.93
C PRO A 192 3.65 -6.87 35.08
N VAL A 193 2.31 -6.84 34.96
CA VAL A 193 1.49 -8.06 35.05
C VAL A 193 1.57 -8.92 33.79
N TYR A 194 1.63 -8.31 32.60
CA TYR A 194 1.47 -9.03 31.33
C TYR A 194 2.46 -8.64 30.23
N CYS A 195 3.40 -7.71 30.46
CA CYS A 195 4.44 -7.42 29.47
C CYS A 195 5.24 -8.69 29.15
N ASP A 196 5.52 -8.93 27.87
CA ASP A 196 6.43 -9.99 27.48
C ASP A 196 7.85 -9.57 27.86
N LEU A 197 8.49 -10.30 28.77
CA LEU A 197 9.85 -9.99 29.21
C LEU A 197 10.84 -10.12 28.04
N SER A 198 10.56 -10.98 27.07
CA SER A 198 11.37 -11.15 25.86
C SER A 198 11.11 -10.08 24.79
N GLN A 199 10.11 -9.21 24.97
CA GLN A 199 9.77 -8.11 24.06
C GLN A 199 9.23 -6.88 24.83
N LEU A 200 10.06 -6.34 25.71
CA LEU A 200 9.78 -5.14 26.50
C LEU A 200 9.80 -3.88 25.64
N MET A 201 8.86 -2.98 25.87
CA MET A 201 8.76 -1.68 25.20
C MET A 201 9.81 -0.70 25.74
N GLY A 202 10.59 -0.09 24.84
CA GLY A 202 11.60 0.93 25.13
C GLY A 202 11.24 2.30 24.54
N ILE A 203 11.08 3.30 25.40
CA ILE A 203 10.70 4.66 24.99
C ILE A 203 11.96 5.50 24.76
N GLU A 204 12.02 6.23 23.65
CA GLU A 204 13.15 7.08 23.28
C GLU A 204 13.38 8.19 24.32
N LEU A 205 14.61 8.28 24.83
CA LEU A 205 15.08 9.31 25.77
C LEU A 205 15.81 10.46 25.05
N ASP A 206 16.40 10.17 23.90
CA ASP A 206 17.23 11.11 23.15
C ASP A 206 16.46 12.38 22.77
N GLY A 207 17.10 13.53 22.95
CA GLY A 207 16.53 14.85 22.67
C GLY A 207 15.39 15.29 23.61
N LYS A 208 14.96 14.48 24.57
CA LYS A 208 13.85 14.83 25.47
C LYS A 208 14.30 15.60 26.70
N THR A 209 13.53 16.63 27.04
CA THR A 209 13.71 17.39 28.28
C THR A 209 13.11 16.64 29.48
N PHE A 210 13.53 17.01 30.69
CA PHE A 210 12.93 16.44 31.90
C PHE A 210 11.42 16.69 31.99
N SER A 211 10.91 17.82 31.50
CA SER A 211 9.47 18.11 31.53
C SER A 211 8.65 17.10 30.72
N GLU A 212 9.15 16.73 29.54
CA GLU A 212 8.53 15.72 28.68
C GLU A 212 8.59 14.33 29.32
N ILE A 213 9.77 13.92 29.84
CA ILE A 213 9.91 12.63 30.50
C ILE A 213 9.10 12.55 31.79
N LYS A 214 9.00 13.64 32.55
CA LYS A 214 8.19 13.67 33.78
C LYS A 214 6.73 13.36 33.49
N THR A 215 6.20 13.79 32.34
CA THR A 215 4.82 13.45 31.94
C THR A 215 4.66 11.93 31.72
N LEU A 216 5.67 11.27 31.15
CA LEU A 216 5.70 9.81 30.98
C LEU A 216 5.84 9.09 32.32
N ILE A 217 6.70 9.57 33.22
CA ILE A 217 6.84 9.06 34.59
C ILE A 217 5.52 9.17 35.33
N GLU A 218 4.83 10.31 35.28
CA GLU A 218 3.53 10.47 35.94
C GLU A 218 2.45 9.56 35.35
N THR A 219 2.51 9.31 34.04
CA THR A 219 1.60 8.39 33.37
C THR A 219 1.85 6.94 33.81
N ALA A 220 3.11 6.50 33.77
CA ALA A 220 3.51 5.17 34.23
C ALA A 220 3.22 4.97 35.72
N ARG A 221 3.42 6.01 36.55
CA ARG A 221 3.09 5.99 37.98
C ARG A 221 1.60 5.84 38.23
N LYS A 222 0.78 6.55 37.45
CA LYS A 222 -0.68 6.44 37.51
C LYS A 222 -1.18 5.07 37.09
N SER A 223 -0.45 4.33 36.24
CA SER A 223 -0.81 2.97 35.79
C SER A 223 0.04 1.88 36.45
N LYS A 224 0.77 2.23 37.52
CA LYS A 224 1.79 1.42 38.20
C LYS A 224 2.65 0.56 37.26
N ALA A 225 3.04 1.14 36.13
CA ALA A 225 3.76 0.46 35.07
C ALA A 225 5.29 0.57 35.24
N TRP A 226 6.02 -0.13 34.40
CA TRP A 226 7.48 -0.07 34.29
C TRP A 226 7.90 0.71 33.05
N LEU A 227 8.55 1.85 33.26
CA LEU A 227 9.03 2.72 32.20
C LEU A 227 10.49 2.38 31.85
N ILE A 228 10.76 2.01 30.60
CA ILE A 228 12.13 1.80 30.11
C ILE A 228 12.47 2.97 29.19
N LEU A 229 13.51 3.73 29.55
CA LEU A 229 14.03 4.87 28.79
C LEU A 229 15.28 4.44 28.02
N ALA A 230 15.19 4.46 26.69
CA ALA A 230 16.23 4.04 25.77
C ALA A 230 16.92 5.25 25.13
N GLY A 231 18.21 5.41 25.40
CA GLY A 231 19.05 6.44 24.79
C GLY A 231 20.17 5.82 23.95
N HIS A 232 20.76 6.61 23.06
CA HIS A 232 21.89 6.15 22.25
C HIS A 232 23.20 6.72 22.78
N GLU A 233 23.43 8.02 22.63
CA GLU A 233 24.59 8.71 23.20
C GLU A 233 24.21 9.51 24.47
N ILE A 234 25.19 9.87 25.31
CA ILE A 234 24.97 10.71 26.49
C ILE A 234 25.79 11.99 26.40
N ASN A 235 25.10 13.11 26.17
CA ASN A 235 25.67 14.46 26.10
C ASN A 235 26.82 14.60 25.08
N SER A 236 26.65 14.03 23.88
CA SER A 236 27.57 14.18 22.75
C SER A 236 27.02 15.13 21.68
N GLU A 237 27.88 15.65 20.81
CA GLU A 237 27.43 16.42 19.64
C GLU A 237 26.73 15.47 18.64
N GLY A 238 25.42 15.64 18.43
CA GLY A 238 24.64 14.77 17.53
C GLY A 238 23.13 14.87 17.73
N ARG A 239 22.35 14.16 16.89
CA ARG A 239 20.87 14.14 16.95
C ARG A 239 20.28 13.04 17.84
N GLN A 240 21.03 11.99 18.15
CA GLN A 240 20.61 10.86 19.01
C GLN A 240 21.39 10.89 20.33
N THR A 241 21.17 11.94 21.10
CA THR A 241 21.83 12.11 22.40
C THR A 241 20.81 12.39 23.49
N SER A 242 20.95 11.66 24.58
CA SER A 242 20.26 11.93 25.84
C SER A 242 20.98 13.05 26.58
N PHE A 243 20.23 14.03 27.08
CA PHE A 243 20.82 15.13 27.84
C PHE A 243 21.20 14.66 29.25
N ILE A 244 22.45 14.90 29.65
CA ILE A 244 22.92 14.56 31.00
C ILE A 244 22.11 15.29 32.08
N SER A 245 21.64 16.51 31.79
CA SER A 245 20.77 17.30 32.66
C SER A 245 19.38 16.66 32.84
N THR A 246 18.84 16.03 31.80
CA THR A 246 17.58 15.27 31.88
C THR A 246 17.77 14.04 32.77
N ILE A 247 18.82 13.23 32.55
CA ILE A 247 19.11 12.02 33.34
C ILE A 247 19.33 12.37 34.82
N ASP A 248 20.14 13.40 35.10
CA ASP A 248 20.39 13.88 36.47
C ASP A 248 19.10 14.34 37.16
N SER A 249 18.21 15.02 36.44
CA SER A 249 16.91 15.46 36.95
C SER A 249 15.97 14.29 37.25
N ILE A 250 15.96 13.24 36.42
CA ILE A 250 15.18 12.03 36.67
C ILE A 250 15.69 11.30 37.91
N CYS A 251 17.02 11.13 38.05
CA CYS A 251 17.62 10.49 39.21
C CYS A 251 17.30 11.25 40.50
N LYS A 252 17.43 12.58 40.49
CA LYS A 252 17.02 13.45 41.61
C LYS A 252 15.54 13.30 41.94
N TYR A 253 14.67 13.32 40.92
CA TYR A 253 13.23 13.18 41.12
C TYR A 253 12.87 11.84 41.77
N ALA A 254 13.46 10.74 41.31
CA ALA A 254 13.20 9.43 41.88
C ALA A 254 13.83 9.18 43.25
N SER A 255 14.88 9.92 43.60
CA SER A 255 15.51 9.84 44.92
C SER A 255 14.61 10.35 46.06
N ASP A 256 13.59 11.17 45.74
CA ASP A 256 12.56 11.56 46.69
C ASP A 256 11.58 10.39 46.93
N PRO A 257 11.52 9.83 48.15
CA PRO A 257 10.67 8.69 48.46
C PRO A 257 9.18 8.93 48.19
N SER A 258 8.71 10.18 48.27
CA SER A 258 7.30 10.54 48.05
C SER A 258 6.83 10.29 46.62
N ASN A 259 7.77 10.23 45.66
CA ASN A 259 7.48 9.92 44.27
C ASN A 259 7.27 8.42 44.03
N GLY A 260 7.75 7.56 44.94
CA GLY A 260 7.49 6.12 44.91
C GLY A 260 8.08 5.42 43.69
N ILE A 261 9.23 5.87 43.18
CA ILE A 261 9.88 5.31 42.00
C ILE A 261 10.98 4.34 42.43
N TRP A 262 11.00 3.13 41.85
CA TRP A 262 12.15 2.24 41.89
C TRP A 262 12.96 2.44 40.61
N ILE A 263 14.22 2.88 40.70
CA ILE A 263 15.11 2.93 39.54
C ILE A 263 16.12 1.82 39.65
N ASP A 264 16.19 0.97 38.62
CA ASP A 264 17.16 -0.12 38.54
C ASP A 264 17.37 -0.54 37.08
N ASN A 265 18.32 -1.45 36.86
CA ASN A 265 18.59 -2.00 35.54
C ASN A 265 17.44 -2.94 35.09
N VAL A 266 17.40 -3.24 33.79
CA VAL A 266 16.31 -4.03 33.19
C VAL A 266 16.25 -5.44 33.75
N HIS A 267 17.40 -6.08 33.93
CA HIS A 267 17.48 -7.44 34.44
C HIS A 267 16.92 -7.58 35.88
N ASN A 268 17.25 -6.64 36.78
CA ASN A 268 16.80 -6.65 38.16
C ASN A 268 15.28 -6.45 38.26
N ILE A 269 14.74 -5.48 37.53
CA ILE A 269 13.30 -5.23 37.50
C ILE A 269 12.55 -6.40 36.86
N ALA A 270 13.06 -6.97 35.76
CA ALA A 270 12.45 -8.14 35.14
C ALA A 270 12.47 -9.38 36.03
N SER A 271 13.58 -9.61 36.76
CA SER A 271 13.69 -10.70 37.73
C SER A 271 12.65 -10.57 38.84
N TYR A 272 12.45 -9.35 39.35
CA TYR A 272 11.39 -9.07 40.31
C TYR A 272 10.00 -9.30 39.71
N VAL A 273 9.75 -8.77 38.51
CA VAL A 273 8.49 -8.94 37.80
C VAL A 273 8.15 -10.42 37.60
N ARG A 274 9.12 -11.24 37.16
CA ARG A 274 8.95 -12.69 36.98
C ARG A 274 8.58 -13.38 38.29
N LYS A 275 9.33 -13.12 39.36
CA LYS A 275 9.08 -13.71 40.68
C LYS A 275 7.72 -13.30 41.25
N GLU A 276 7.35 -12.03 41.12
CA GLU A 276 6.03 -11.57 41.57
C GLU A 276 4.89 -12.16 40.74
N ARG A 277 5.09 -12.37 39.43
CA ARG A 277 4.10 -13.08 38.58
C ARG A 277 3.92 -14.54 39.01
N GLU A 278 4.98 -15.25 39.38
CA GLU A 278 4.88 -16.63 39.89
C GLU A 278 4.04 -16.70 41.19
N ASN A 279 4.09 -15.64 41.99
CA ASN A 279 3.28 -15.50 43.22
C ASN A 279 1.86 -14.96 42.95
N THR A 280 1.57 -14.56 41.72
CA THR A 280 0.30 -13.94 41.31
C THR A 280 -0.43 -14.87 40.35
N THR A 281 -1.43 -15.62 40.83
CA THR A 281 -2.30 -16.40 39.94
C THR A 281 -3.20 -15.46 39.12
N CYS A 282 -2.79 -15.14 37.90
CA CYS A 282 -3.65 -14.55 36.88
C CYS A 282 -3.50 -15.31 35.57
N GLU A 283 -4.30 -16.36 35.40
CA GLU A 283 -4.47 -16.99 34.09
C GLU A 283 -5.37 -16.09 33.24
N LEU A 284 -4.78 -15.08 32.58
CA LEU A 284 -5.43 -14.56 31.37
C LEU A 284 -5.76 -15.76 30.48
N PRO A 285 -6.97 -15.86 29.90
CA PRO A 285 -7.28 -16.88 28.92
C PRO A 285 -6.18 -16.92 27.85
N VAL A 286 -5.84 -18.11 27.35
CA VAL A 286 -4.74 -18.30 26.39
C VAL A 286 -4.82 -17.27 25.27
N TYR A 287 -6.02 -17.04 24.71
CA TYR A 287 -6.21 -16.07 23.63
C TYR A 287 -5.91 -14.60 23.99
N GLN A 288 -5.98 -14.20 25.26
CA GLN A 288 -5.65 -12.85 25.73
C GLN A 288 -4.19 -12.73 26.18
N ASN A 289 -3.46 -13.84 26.23
CA ASN A 289 -2.11 -13.87 26.76
C ASN A 289 -1.10 -13.93 25.60
N PRO A 290 -0.33 -12.85 25.35
CA PRO A 290 0.56 -12.75 24.20
C PRO A 290 1.76 -13.69 24.27
N ILE A 291 2.01 -14.37 25.39
CA ILE A 291 3.08 -15.39 25.49
C ILE A 291 2.79 -16.63 24.64
N TYR A 292 1.52 -16.87 24.28
CA TYR A 292 1.13 -17.99 23.44
C TYR A 292 1.19 -17.61 21.96
N SER A 293 1.52 -18.59 21.13
CA SER A 293 1.52 -18.41 19.68
C SER A 293 0.14 -18.02 19.14
N ILE A 294 0.10 -17.33 18.00
CA ILE A 294 -1.16 -16.93 17.35
C ILE A 294 -2.08 -18.14 17.16
N ASP A 295 -1.56 -19.28 16.70
CA ASP A 295 -2.36 -20.49 16.50
C ASP A 295 -3.03 -20.97 17.80
N GLN A 296 -2.28 -21.02 18.92
CA GLN A 296 -2.84 -21.40 20.22
C GLN A 296 -3.91 -20.41 20.68
N ARG A 297 -3.69 -19.11 20.46
CA ARG A 297 -4.64 -18.05 20.80
C ARG A 297 -5.91 -18.12 19.97
N VAL A 298 -5.78 -18.41 18.67
CA VAL A 298 -6.91 -18.59 17.75
C VAL A 298 -7.75 -19.80 18.15
N GLU A 299 -7.14 -20.96 18.38
CA GLU A 299 -7.90 -22.16 18.76
C GLU A 299 -8.60 -22.00 20.13
N ASP A 300 -7.92 -21.40 21.11
CA ASP A 300 -8.53 -21.12 22.41
C ASP A 300 -9.72 -20.18 22.27
N LEU A 301 -9.60 -19.07 21.52
CA LEU A 301 -10.72 -18.15 21.29
C LEU A 301 -11.86 -18.82 20.53
N LEU A 302 -11.55 -19.55 19.46
CA LEU A 302 -12.54 -20.21 18.61
C LEU A 302 -13.36 -21.26 19.39
N SER A 303 -12.72 -21.96 20.33
CA SER A 303 -13.39 -22.94 21.21
C SER A 303 -14.38 -22.31 22.19
N ARG A 304 -14.20 -21.01 22.50
CA ARG A 304 -15.04 -20.24 23.45
C ARG A 304 -16.22 -19.52 22.77
N MET A 305 -16.24 -19.49 21.44
CA MET A 305 -17.24 -18.78 20.65
C MET A 305 -18.50 -19.62 20.43
N THR A 306 -19.67 -19.00 20.53
CA THR A 306 -20.93 -19.59 20.08
C THR A 306 -21.05 -19.56 18.56
N LEU A 307 -22.00 -20.29 17.99
CA LEU A 307 -22.30 -20.23 16.56
C LEU A 307 -22.72 -18.81 16.15
N GLU A 308 -23.51 -18.13 16.97
CA GLU A 308 -24.00 -16.78 16.75
C GLU A 308 -22.86 -15.73 16.72
N GLU A 309 -21.87 -15.87 17.60
CA GLU A 309 -20.66 -15.04 17.61
C GLU A 309 -19.78 -15.34 16.39
N LYS A 310 -19.66 -16.62 15.99
CA LYS A 310 -18.93 -17.05 14.80
C LYS A 310 -19.53 -16.48 13.52
N VAL A 311 -20.85 -16.58 13.35
CA VAL A 311 -21.57 -15.96 12.23
C VAL A 311 -21.46 -14.43 12.27
N GLY A 312 -21.46 -13.82 13.47
CA GLY A 312 -21.14 -12.40 13.64
C GLY A 312 -19.79 -12.03 13.04
N GLN A 313 -18.74 -12.81 13.30
CA GLN A 313 -17.40 -12.55 12.77
C GLN A 313 -17.31 -12.63 11.24
N LEU A 314 -18.14 -13.42 10.57
CA LEU A 314 -18.17 -13.50 9.11
C LEU A 314 -18.67 -12.20 8.44
N ASN A 315 -19.21 -11.25 9.21
CA ASN A 315 -19.79 -10.02 8.69
C ASN A 315 -18.91 -8.81 8.99
N MET A 316 -18.43 -8.15 7.94
CA MET A 316 -17.67 -6.90 7.97
C MET A 316 -18.38 -5.83 7.11
N THR A 317 -19.58 -5.45 7.54
CA THR A 317 -20.58 -4.88 6.64
C THR A 317 -20.45 -3.36 6.40
N ALA A 318 -20.76 -2.92 5.17
CA ALA A 318 -20.97 -1.53 4.78
C ALA A 318 -22.39 -1.01 5.09
N TYR A 319 -23.25 -1.79 5.75
CA TYR A 319 -24.66 -1.44 6.02
C TYR A 319 -24.88 -0.01 6.54
N PRO A 320 -24.13 0.48 7.54
CA PRO A 320 -24.35 1.81 8.08
C PRO A 320 -24.14 2.93 7.06
N VAL A 321 -23.37 2.66 6.01
CA VAL A 321 -23.05 3.62 4.94
C VAL A 321 -24.11 3.62 3.85
N MET A 322 -24.80 2.50 3.64
CA MET A 322 -25.78 2.31 2.58
C MET A 322 -27.19 2.76 2.97
N ILE A 323 -27.51 2.83 4.25
CA ILE A 323 -28.85 3.26 4.70
C ILE A 323 -29.06 4.76 4.48
N LYS A 324 -30.23 5.12 3.94
CA LYS A 324 -30.68 6.51 3.81
C LYS A 324 -31.18 7.02 5.16
N ALA A 325 -30.27 7.41 6.04
CA ALA A 325 -30.57 7.94 7.36
C ALA A 325 -29.61 9.07 7.75
N GLU A 326 -30.02 9.90 8.70
CA GLU A 326 -29.16 10.92 9.31
C GLU A 326 -27.92 10.28 9.94
N LEU A 327 -26.81 11.03 9.98
CA LEU A 327 -25.52 10.55 10.48
C LEU A 327 -25.64 9.94 11.89
N SER A 328 -26.44 10.54 12.79
CA SER A 328 -26.64 10.02 14.15
C SER A 328 -27.25 8.61 14.20
N ALA A 329 -28.21 8.31 13.32
CA ALA A 329 -28.83 7.00 13.22
C ALA A 329 -27.88 5.96 12.57
N ARG A 330 -27.07 6.39 11.61
CA ARG A 330 -26.00 5.57 11.01
C ARG A 330 -24.93 5.21 12.05
N MET A 331 -24.53 6.18 12.88
CA MET A 331 -23.62 5.94 14.00
C MET A 331 -24.20 4.98 15.04
N ASP A 332 -25.47 5.14 15.41
CA ASP A 332 -26.17 4.20 16.30
C ASP A 332 -26.21 2.77 15.73
N THR A 333 -26.40 2.64 14.42
CA THR A 333 -26.32 1.35 13.72
C THR A 333 -24.93 0.72 13.87
N CYS A 334 -23.85 1.50 13.72
CA CYS A 334 -22.48 1.02 13.93
C CYS A 334 -22.28 0.52 15.37
N ARG A 335 -22.76 1.26 16.37
CA ARG A 335 -22.67 0.87 17.80
C ARG A 335 -23.39 -0.45 18.06
N LYS A 336 -24.60 -0.60 17.54
CA LYS A 336 -25.39 -1.83 17.67
C LYS A 336 -24.73 -3.02 16.98
N LEU A 337 -24.08 -2.83 15.84
CA LEU A 337 -23.30 -3.88 15.18
C LEU A 337 -22.08 -4.28 16.02
N ALA A 338 -21.31 -3.30 16.48
CA ALA A 338 -20.13 -3.51 17.33
C ALA A 338 -20.46 -4.23 18.65
N GLU A 339 -21.65 -3.99 19.21
CA GLU A 339 -22.11 -4.64 20.44
C GLU A 339 -22.82 -6.00 20.19
N GLY A 340 -23.16 -6.34 18.94
CA GLY A 340 -23.94 -7.54 18.61
C GLY A 340 -25.43 -7.44 18.97
N LYS A 341 -26.01 -6.24 18.86
CA LYS A 341 -27.41 -5.95 19.18
C LYS A 341 -28.28 -5.54 17.99
N LEU A 342 -27.70 -5.35 16.80
CA LEU A 342 -28.48 -4.93 15.63
C LEU A 342 -29.43 -6.05 15.16
N ILE A 343 -28.91 -7.27 15.02
CA ILE A 343 -29.65 -8.43 14.55
C ILE A 343 -29.90 -9.35 15.74
N PRO A 344 -31.14 -9.78 16.00
CA PRO A 344 -31.43 -10.75 17.05
C PRO A 344 -30.58 -12.01 16.87
N ASN A 345 -29.89 -12.42 17.94
CA ASN A 345 -29.08 -13.63 18.00
C ASN A 345 -27.86 -13.65 17.05
N ILE A 346 -27.34 -12.51 16.61
CA ILE A 346 -26.07 -12.45 15.85
C ILE A 346 -25.17 -11.36 16.40
N GLY A 347 -23.90 -11.70 16.57
CA GLY A 347 -22.84 -10.73 16.81
C GLY A 347 -22.05 -11.03 18.08
N PRO A 348 -21.04 -10.19 18.38
CA PRO A 348 -20.59 -8.99 17.65
C PRO A 348 -20.10 -9.22 16.22
N VAL A 349 -20.15 -8.19 15.38
CA VAL A 349 -19.62 -8.27 14.01
C VAL A 349 -18.10 -8.43 13.96
N GLY A 350 -17.58 -8.96 12.85
CA GLY A 350 -16.13 -9.09 12.62
C GLY A 350 -15.45 -7.75 12.37
N GLY A 351 -16.17 -6.82 11.75
CA GLY A 351 -15.66 -5.52 11.36
C GLY A 351 -16.71 -4.66 10.69
N LEU A 352 -16.29 -3.53 10.13
CA LEU A 352 -17.15 -2.60 9.38
C LEU A 352 -16.39 -2.03 8.17
N TRP A 353 -17.12 -1.90 7.06
CA TRP A 353 -16.60 -1.36 5.79
C TRP A 353 -17.09 0.07 5.56
N ALA A 354 -16.23 0.93 5.04
CA ALA A 354 -16.52 2.30 4.62
C ALA A 354 -17.01 3.27 5.73
N VAL A 355 -16.86 2.92 7.01
CA VAL A 355 -17.41 3.72 8.13
C VAL A 355 -16.72 5.07 8.29
N ALA A 356 -15.43 5.19 7.98
CA ALA A 356 -14.71 6.46 8.05
C ALA A 356 -15.21 7.45 6.98
N SER A 357 -15.71 6.96 5.84
CA SER A 357 -16.25 7.82 4.76
C SER A 357 -17.48 8.63 5.18
N MET A 358 -18.14 8.28 6.28
CA MET A 358 -19.34 8.98 6.77
C MET A 358 -19.04 10.35 7.40
N PHE A 359 -17.77 10.64 7.72
CA PHE A 359 -17.37 11.84 8.45
C PHE A 359 -16.68 12.84 7.54
N GLU A 360 -17.45 13.84 7.12
CA GLU A 360 -17.02 14.95 6.26
C GLU A 360 -16.00 15.87 6.95
N GLU A 361 -15.94 15.86 8.29
CA GLU A 361 -15.03 16.68 9.08
C GLU A 361 -13.56 16.21 9.01
N GLY A 362 -13.32 15.01 8.47
CA GLY A 362 -11.98 14.51 8.17
C GLY A 362 -11.31 13.68 9.27
N PRO A 363 -9.97 13.55 9.24
CA PRO A 363 -9.24 12.46 9.90
C PRO A 363 -9.40 12.36 11.42
N ARG A 364 -9.47 13.51 12.11
CA ARG A 364 -9.68 13.53 13.57
C ARG A 364 -10.99 12.85 13.94
N ARG A 365 -12.09 13.26 13.29
CA ARG A 365 -13.43 12.79 13.63
C ARG A 365 -13.61 11.31 13.29
N GLN A 366 -13.00 10.89 12.18
CA GLN A 366 -12.93 9.49 11.78
C GLN A 366 -12.24 8.65 12.85
N ALA A 367 -11.03 9.03 13.28
CA ALA A 367 -10.28 8.32 14.32
C ALA A 367 -10.99 8.28 15.69
N GLU A 368 -11.65 9.38 16.08
CA GLU A 368 -12.47 9.45 17.29
C GLU A 368 -13.57 8.39 17.29
N PHE A 369 -14.31 8.29 16.18
CA PHE A 369 -15.43 7.36 16.08
C PHE A 369 -14.98 5.90 15.94
N LEU A 370 -13.92 5.63 15.17
CA LEU A 370 -13.37 4.28 15.07
C LEU A 370 -12.84 3.78 16.44
N ASN A 371 -12.17 4.66 17.22
CA ASN A 371 -11.79 4.35 18.60
C ASN A 371 -13.00 4.12 19.52
N GLU A 372 -14.10 4.85 19.34
CA GLU A 372 -15.35 4.63 20.08
C GLU A 372 -15.91 3.23 19.83
N LEU A 373 -15.98 2.81 18.56
CA LEU A 373 -16.48 1.49 18.17
C LEU A 373 -15.56 0.36 18.67
N GLN A 374 -14.24 0.54 18.63
CA GLN A 374 -13.32 -0.42 19.22
C GLN A 374 -13.54 -0.56 20.73
N ARG A 375 -13.82 0.54 21.42
CA ARG A 375 -14.12 0.48 22.87
C ARG A 375 -15.39 -0.31 23.12
N ILE A 376 -16.44 -0.15 22.31
CA ILE A 376 -17.66 -0.96 22.44
C ILE A 376 -17.34 -2.45 22.29
N ALA A 377 -16.57 -2.82 21.27
CA ALA A 377 -16.19 -4.21 21.04
C ALA A 377 -15.35 -4.77 22.20
N MET A 378 -14.43 -3.97 22.76
CA MET A 378 -13.51 -4.40 23.83
C MET A 378 -14.08 -4.31 25.26
N ASP A 379 -15.14 -3.53 25.48
CA ASP A 379 -15.68 -3.22 26.81
C ASP A 379 -17.04 -3.86 27.04
N SER A 380 -17.88 -3.92 26.01
CA SER A 380 -19.28 -4.30 26.12
C SER A 380 -19.58 -5.73 25.64
N THR A 381 -18.57 -6.45 25.12
CA THR A 381 -18.75 -7.81 24.59
C THR A 381 -18.02 -8.84 25.45
N ARG A 382 -18.58 -10.06 25.52
CA ARG A 382 -18.10 -11.15 26.40
C ARG A 382 -16.65 -11.56 26.10
N LEU A 383 -16.31 -11.74 24.84
CA LEU A 383 -15.01 -12.25 24.40
C LEU A 383 -14.01 -11.13 24.05
N LYS A 384 -14.45 -9.88 23.98
CA LYS A 384 -13.60 -8.70 23.72
C LYS A 384 -12.79 -8.85 22.42
N ILE A 385 -13.46 -9.25 21.34
CA ILE A 385 -12.82 -9.43 20.03
C ILE A 385 -12.80 -8.05 19.33
N PRO A 386 -11.62 -7.51 18.97
CA PRO A 386 -11.52 -6.21 18.30
C PRO A 386 -12.16 -6.25 16.90
N LEU A 387 -12.61 -5.10 16.40
CA LEU A 387 -13.16 -4.93 15.06
C LEU A 387 -12.05 -4.75 14.02
N LEU A 388 -12.29 -5.26 12.82
CA LEU A 388 -11.58 -4.83 11.61
C LEU A 388 -12.30 -3.62 11.00
N PHE A 389 -11.54 -2.66 10.49
CA PHE A 389 -12.09 -1.50 9.79
C PHE A 389 -11.45 -1.49 8.42
N ILE A 390 -12.30 -1.43 7.40
CA ILE A 390 -11.90 -1.59 6.02
C ILE A 390 -12.42 -0.41 5.21
N GLU A 391 -11.59 0.11 4.32
CA GLU A 391 -11.93 1.18 3.39
C GLU A 391 -11.42 0.83 1.99
N GLU A 392 -11.80 1.63 0.99
CA GLU A 392 -11.22 1.52 -0.35
C GLU A 392 -9.88 2.22 -0.41
N GLY A 393 -8.93 1.66 -1.17
CA GLY A 393 -7.54 2.12 -1.27
C GLY A 393 -7.00 2.28 -2.69
N THR A 394 -7.85 2.31 -3.72
CA THR A 394 -7.49 2.25 -5.15
C THR A 394 -6.30 3.12 -5.53
N HIS A 395 -6.34 4.43 -5.24
CA HIS A 395 -5.26 5.40 -5.50
C HIS A 395 -5.13 6.43 -4.38
N GLY A 396 -5.37 5.97 -3.16
CA GLY A 396 -5.69 6.83 -2.03
C GLY A 396 -6.86 6.24 -1.26
N ILE A 397 -7.02 6.66 -0.01
CA ILE A 397 -8.11 6.15 0.80
C ILE A 397 -9.37 6.93 0.45
N MET A 398 -10.48 6.24 0.17
CA MET A 398 -11.77 6.85 -0.19
C MET A 398 -12.48 7.51 1.02
N VAL A 399 -11.79 8.41 1.73
CA VAL A 399 -12.30 9.14 2.89
C VAL A 399 -11.90 10.62 2.85
N PRO A 400 -12.70 11.54 3.41
CA PRO A 400 -12.37 12.96 3.48
C PRO A 400 -11.02 13.22 4.18
N GLY A 401 -10.16 14.04 3.57
CA GLY A 401 -8.86 14.46 4.11
C GLY A 401 -7.65 13.60 3.72
N SER A 402 -7.81 12.52 2.94
CA SER A 402 -6.69 11.71 2.41
C SER A 402 -6.03 12.30 1.17
N THR A 403 -4.78 11.95 0.90
CA THR A 403 -4.14 12.29 -0.38
C THR A 403 -4.81 11.55 -1.54
N VAL A 404 -5.08 12.24 -2.65
CA VAL A 404 -5.62 11.63 -3.88
C VAL A 404 -4.53 11.58 -4.95
N PHE A 405 -4.00 10.38 -5.20
CA PHE A 405 -2.97 10.14 -6.22
C PHE A 405 -3.60 10.05 -7.62
N PRO A 406 -2.79 9.97 -8.69
CA PRO A 406 -3.29 9.58 -10.00
C PRO A 406 -3.89 8.16 -9.98
N GLU A 407 -4.80 7.90 -10.90
CA GLU A 407 -5.49 6.61 -11.02
C GLU A 407 -4.60 5.51 -11.63
N GLY A 408 -5.06 4.25 -11.62
CA GLY A 408 -4.33 3.05 -12.06
C GLY A 408 -3.52 3.20 -13.36
N LEU A 409 -4.12 3.61 -14.47
CA LEU A 409 -3.40 3.78 -15.75
C LEU A 409 -2.37 4.92 -15.74
N ALA A 410 -2.58 5.95 -14.91
CA ALA A 410 -1.61 7.03 -14.73
C ALA A 410 -0.41 6.53 -13.93
N ILE A 411 -0.64 5.79 -12.83
CA ILE A 411 0.42 5.12 -12.06
C ILE A 411 1.16 4.10 -12.94
N GLY A 412 0.44 3.30 -13.72
CA GLY A 412 1.03 2.35 -14.67
C GLY A 412 1.92 3.03 -15.71
N SER A 413 1.51 4.21 -16.18
CA SER A 413 2.29 4.99 -17.15
C SER A 413 3.64 5.48 -16.61
N THR A 414 3.84 5.46 -15.28
CA THR A 414 5.14 5.83 -14.68
C THR A 414 6.23 4.81 -14.96
N TRP A 415 5.88 3.52 -15.15
CA TRP A 415 6.80 2.38 -15.21
C TRP A 415 7.81 2.34 -14.04
N ASN A 416 7.39 2.85 -12.88
CA ASN A 416 8.23 3.04 -11.71
C ASN A 416 7.65 2.28 -10.50
N MET A 417 8.05 1.03 -10.33
CA MET A 417 7.53 0.16 -9.27
C MET A 417 7.90 0.64 -7.87
N LYS A 418 9.02 1.36 -7.72
CA LYS A 418 9.38 1.96 -6.44
C LYS A 418 8.45 3.12 -6.08
N LEU A 419 8.08 3.95 -7.07
CA LEU A 419 7.10 5.01 -6.88
C LEU A 419 5.72 4.44 -6.51
N ALA A 420 5.28 3.35 -7.16
CA ALA A 420 4.05 2.66 -6.77
C ALA A 420 4.11 2.14 -5.32
N GLU A 421 5.20 1.49 -4.92
CA GLU A 421 5.41 1.06 -3.53
C GLU A 421 5.35 2.23 -2.54
N ASP A 422 5.96 3.37 -2.87
CA ASP A 422 5.96 4.57 -2.03
C ASP A 422 4.56 5.21 -1.92
N ILE A 423 3.78 5.21 -3.01
CA ILE A 423 2.36 5.64 -3.01
C ILE A 423 1.57 4.78 -2.01
N TYR A 424 1.60 3.45 -2.18
CA TYR A 424 0.79 2.57 -1.35
C TYR A 424 1.30 2.47 0.11
N ALA A 425 2.57 2.77 0.37
CA ALA A 425 3.07 2.98 1.73
C ALA A 425 2.47 4.23 2.39
N VAL A 426 2.30 5.33 1.65
CA VAL A 426 1.61 6.53 2.14
C VAL A 426 0.13 6.25 2.36
N VAL A 427 -0.53 5.54 1.43
CA VAL A 427 -1.93 5.14 1.57
C VAL A 427 -2.15 4.32 2.84
N ALA A 428 -1.33 3.29 3.10
CA ALA A 428 -1.41 2.49 4.32
C ALA A 428 -1.15 3.32 5.60
N LYS A 429 -0.18 4.24 5.56
CA LYS A 429 0.14 5.11 6.69
C LYS A 429 -1.01 6.04 7.07
N GLU A 430 -1.64 6.68 6.08
CA GLU A 430 -2.82 7.54 6.32
C GLU A 430 -4.01 6.72 6.83
N ALA A 431 -4.16 5.47 6.41
CA ALA A 431 -5.26 4.60 6.81
C ALA A 431 -5.06 4.12 8.26
N ARG A 432 -3.89 3.54 8.54
CA ARG A 432 -3.58 2.97 9.86
C ARG A 432 -3.61 4.01 10.96
N ALA A 433 -3.21 5.25 10.67
CA ALA A 433 -3.28 6.34 11.64
C ALA A 433 -4.72 6.66 12.11
N ARG A 434 -5.73 6.40 11.28
CA ARG A 434 -7.16 6.58 11.62
C ARG A 434 -7.78 5.35 12.27
N GLY A 435 -7.08 4.23 12.30
CA GLY A 435 -7.57 2.94 12.79
C GLY A 435 -8.10 2.02 11.69
N ILE A 436 -7.87 2.34 10.41
CA ILE A 436 -8.23 1.44 9.30
C ILE A 436 -7.16 0.35 9.19
N HIS A 437 -7.58 -0.90 9.06
CA HIS A 437 -6.69 -2.07 9.15
C HIS A 437 -6.44 -2.73 7.78
N GLU A 438 -7.39 -2.60 6.86
CA GLU A 438 -7.37 -3.26 5.55
C GLU A 438 -7.86 -2.27 4.50
N LEU A 439 -7.35 -2.39 3.27
CA LEU A 439 -7.79 -1.56 2.15
C LEU A 439 -8.06 -2.40 0.90
N GLY A 440 -9.21 -2.14 0.27
CA GLY A 440 -9.72 -2.84 -0.91
C GLY A 440 -9.65 -2.07 -2.21
N THR A 441 -10.17 -2.71 -3.26
CA THR A 441 -10.19 -2.21 -4.64
C THR A 441 -8.80 -1.95 -5.20
N LEU A 442 -7.89 -2.91 -4.98
CA LEU A 442 -6.53 -2.89 -5.52
C LEU A 442 -6.48 -3.81 -6.74
N VAL A 443 -6.87 -3.28 -7.91
CA VAL A 443 -7.10 -4.07 -9.12
C VAL A 443 -5.80 -4.44 -9.82
N ILE A 444 -5.35 -5.68 -9.64
CA ILE A 444 -4.06 -6.17 -10.17
C ILE A 444 -4.19 -6.97 -11.47
N GLU A 445 -5.38 -7.05 -12.04
CA GLU A 445 -5.60 -7.84 -13.25
C GLU A 445 -5.19 -7.08 -14.52
N PRO A 446 -4.75 -7.78 -15.58
CA PRO A 446 -4.43 -7.12 -16.84
C PRO A 446 -5.68 -6.54 -17.51
N ASN A 447 -5.63 -5.26 -17.90
CA ASN A 447 -6.69 -4.58 -18.64
C ASN A 447 -6.75 -5.07 -20.10
N ARG A 448 -7.71 -5.94 -20.43
CA ARG A 448 -7.78 -6.59 -21.75
C ARG A 448 -8.92 -6.09 -22.65
N ASP A 449 -9.94 -5.45 -22.08
CA ASP A 449 -11.04 -4.84 -22.83
C ASP A 449 -11.34 -3.41 -22.36
N PRO A 450 -10.87 -2.36 -23.07
CA PRO A 450 -11.00 -0.97 -22.62
C PRO A 450 -12.44 -0.46 -22.54
N ARG A 451 -13.45 -1.21 -23.01
CA ARG A 451 -14.87 -0.85 -22.85
C ARG A 451 -15.35 -0.88 -21.40
N LEU A 452 -14.73 -1.71 -20.57
CA LEU A 452 -15.06 -1.87 -19.16
C LEU A 452 -14.76 -0.57 -18.39
N GLY A 453 -15.73 -0.09 -17.61
CA GLY A 453 -15.65 1.02 -16.65
C GLY A 453 -14.39 1.01 -15.80
N ARG A 454 -14.19 -0.12 -15.13
CA ARG A 454 -13.24 -0.32 -14.04
C ARG A 454 -11.81 -0.56 -14.48
N ASN A 455 -11.52 -0.57 -15.78
CA ASN A 455 -10.13 -0.67 -16.24
C ASN A 455 -9.29 0.55 -15.83
N GLU A 456 -9.89 1.68 -15.44
CA GLU A 456 -9.15 2.80 -14.87
C GLU A 456 -8.42 2.41 -13.58
N GLU A 457 -9.04 1.54 -12.77
CA GLU A 457 -8.53 1.05 -11.48
C GLU A 457 -7.30 0.12 -11.65
N GLY A 458 -7.15 -0.46 -12.85
CA GLY A 458 -6.04 -1.35 -13.22
C GLY A 458 -4.85 -0.61 -13.83
N TYR A 459 -3.69 -1.25 -13.85
CA TYR A 459 -2.43 -0.56 -14.14
C TYR A 459 -1.84 -0.82 -15.52
N SER A 460 -2.17 -1.94 -16.17
CA SER A 460 -1.57 -2.33 -17.46
C SER A 460 -2.35 -3.45 -18.15
N GLU A 461 -2.15 -3.62 -19.46
CA GLU A 461 -2.61 -4.81 -20.21
C GLU A 461 -1.67 -6.02 -20.08
N ASP A 462 -0.50 -5.85 -19.46
CA ASP A 462 0.56 -6.85 -19.44
C ASP A 462 0.62 -7.68 -18.13
N PRO A 463 0.62 -9.03 -18.21
CA PRO A 463 0.68 -9.88 -17.01
C PRO A 463 1.95 -9.73 -16.17
N TYR A 464 3.12 -9.53 -16.78
CA TYR A 464 4.37 -9.35 -16.05
C TYR A 464 4.38 -8.00 -15.32
N PHE A 465 3.96 -6.94 -16.00
CA PHE A 465 3.79 -5.61 -15.42
C PHE A 465 2.85 -5.64 -14.22
N CYS A 466 1.65 -6.23 -14.38
CA CYS A 466 0.69 -6.37 -13.30
C CYS A 466 1.24 -7.21 -12.13
N SER A 467 2.10 -8.20 -12.40
CA SER A 467 2.79 -8.97 -11.37
C SER A 467 3.75 -8.11 -10.54
N GLN A 468 4.52 -7.23 -11.20
CA GLN A 468 5.39 -6.28 -10.50
C GLN A 468 4.58 -5.27 -9.68
N MET A 469 3.43 -4.83 -10.20
CA MET A 469 2.55 -3.92 -9.48
C MET A 469 1.92 -4.57 -8.24
N ALA A 470 1.44 -5.81 -8.36
CA ALA A 470 0.92 -6.58 -7.22
C ALA A 470 1.97 -6.71 -6.10
N GLU A 471 3.22 -6.98 -6.44
CA GLU A 471 4.31 -6.99 -5.45
C GLU A 471 4.54 -5.62 -4.81
N ALA A 472 4.57 -4.55 -5.60
CA ALA A 472 4.81 -3.18 -5.12
C ALA A 472 3.71 -2.72 -4.15
N ILE A 473 2.45 -2.96 -4.49
CA ILE A 473 1.29 -2.64 -3.64
C ILE A 473 1.40 -3.36 -2.30
N VAL A 474 1.59 -4.68 -2.33
CA VAL A 474 1.65 -5.50 -1.10
C VAL A 474 2.83 -5.09 -0.22
N LYS A 475 4.02 -4.87 -0.81
CA LYS A 475 5.22 -4.40 -0.07
C LYS A 475 5.00 -3.02 0.55
N GLY A 476 4.40 -2.08 -0.19
CA GLY A 476 4.11 -0.74 0.30
C GLY A 476 3.16 -0.78 1.49
N MET A 477 2.04 -1.50 1.35
CA MET A 477 0.96 -1.49 2.34
C MET A 477 1.22 -2.37 3.56
N GLN A 478 1.64 -3.61 3.34
CA GLN A 478 1.82 -4.58 4.42
C GLN A 478 3.21 -4.48 5.06
N GLY A 479 4.21 -4.00 4.30
CA GLY A 479 5.60 -4.07 4.73
C GLY A 479 6.04 -5.49 5.05
N ASN A 480 7.05 -5.62 5.91
CA ASN A 480 7.49 -6.92 6.43
C ASN A 480 6.82 -7.28 7.77
N ASP A 481 6.15 -6.32 8.41
CA ASP A 481 5.41 -6.47 9.66
C ASP A 481 4.09 -5.72 9.56
N VAL A 482 3.00 -6.47 9.37
CA VAL A 482 1.66 -5.91 9.19
C VAL A 482 1.06 -5.36 10.49
N SER A 483 1.67 -5.65 11.65
CA SER A 483 1.25 -5.09 12.94
C SER A 483 1.71 -3.65 13.16
N ALA A 484 2.67 -3.18 12.35
CA ALA A 484 3.23 -1.84 12.45
C ALA A 484 2.15 -0.74 12.31
N ASN A 485 2.38 0.38 13.00
CA ASN A 485 1.41 1.45 13.16
C ASN A 485 1.20 2.33 11.90
N ASP A 486 1.87 1.99 10.80
CA ASP A 486 1.74 2.62 9.49
C ASP A 486 1.46 1.60 8.36
N LYS A 487 1.09 0.35 8.72
CA LYS A 487 0.79 -0.73 7.78
C LYS A 487 -0.65 -1.22 7.84
N THR A 488 -1.13 -1.68 6.70
CA THR A 488 -2.47 -2.23 6.49
C THR A 488 -2.41 -3.47 5.60
N ILE A 489 -3.40 -4.34 5.71
CA ILE A 489 -3.57 -5.46 4.78
C ILE A 489 -4.01 -4.94 3.42
N ALA A 490 -3.41 -5.48 2.35
CA ALA A 490 -3.87 -5.28 0.98
C ALA A 490 -4.92 -6.33 0.61
N ILE A 491 -6.09 -5.88 0.17
CA ILE A 491 -7.12 -6.75 -0.41
C ILE A 491 -7.01 -6.62 -1.93
N LEU A 492 -6.32 -7.59 -2.55
CA LEU A 492 -6.12 -7.62 -4.00
C LEU A 492 -7.40 -8.01 -4.73
N CYS A 493 -7.73 -7.28 -5.79
CA CYS A 493 -8.99 -7.37 -6.52
C CYS A 493 -8.78 -7.68 -8.02
N HIS A 494 -9.68 -8.40 -8.69
CA HIS A 494 -10.77 -9.23 -8.17
C HIS A 494 -10.49 -10.68 -8.59
N PHE A 495 -10.35 -11.60 -7.65
CA PHE A 495 -9.83 -12.94 -7.89
C PHE A 495 -10.88 -13.89 -8.49
N PRO A 496 -10.57 -14.50 -9.65
CA PRO A 496 -9.89 -13.88 -10.78
C PRO A 496 -10.90 -13.58 -11.89
N GLY A 497 -10.66 -12.55 -12.69
CA GLY A 497 -11.23 -12.44 -14.03
C GLY A 497 -12.30 -11.38 -14.23
N GLN A 498 -12.10 -10.16 -13.75
CA GLN A 498 -13.04 -9.06 -14.00
C GLN A 498 -12.71 -8.24 -15.25
N SER A 499 -11.47 -8.28 -15.73
CA SER A 499 -10.94 -7.28 -16.69
C SER A 499 -11.10 -7.62 -18.19
N GLU A 500 -11.75 -8.74 -18.52
CA GLU A 500 -12.10 -9.13 -19.90
C GLU A 500 -13.49 -9.79 -20.00
N PRO A 501 -14.56 -9.13 -19.53
CA PRO A 501 -15.89 -9.68 -19.59
C PRO A 501 -16.38 -9.70 -21.04
N ALA A 502 -17.13 -10.73 -21.41
CA ALA A 502 -17.74 -10.82 -22.73
C ALA A 502 -18.64 -9.59 -22.97
N GLY A 503 -18.38 -8.88 -24.07
CA GLY A 503 -19.10 -7.66 -24.44
C GLY A 503 -18.62 -6.39 -23.73
N GLY A 504 -17.63 -6.46 -22.83
CA GLY A 504 -17.09 -5.28 -22.13
C GLY A 504 -17.99 -4.74 -21.03
N LEU A 505 -18.91 -5.56 -20.49
CA LEU A 505 -19.87 -5.18 -19.45
C LEU A 505 -19.40 -5.61 -18.06
N GLU A 506 -19.51 -4.70 -17.09
CA GLU A 506 -19.37 -4.98 -15.67
C GLU A 506 -20.24 -6.18 -15.28
N ARG A 507 -19.64 -7.15 -14.56
CA ARG A 507 -20.25 -8.44 -14.17
C ARG A 507 -20.53 -9.42 -15.34
N GLY A 508 -20.20 -9.06 -16.58
CA GLY A 508 -20.33 -9.96 -17.72
C GLY A 508 -19.47 -11.21 -17.55
N ALA A 509 -19.96 -12.36 -18.04
CA ALA A 509 -19.23 -13.61 -17.94
C ALA A 509 -17.88 -13.55 -18.66
N MET A 510 -16.92 -14.32 -18.14
CA MET A 510 -15.62 -14.51 -18.75
C MET A 510 -15.58 -15.80 -19.58
N GLU A 511 -15.49 -15.65 -20.90
CA GLU A 511 -15.36 -16.76 -21.84
C GLU A 511 -13.88 -17.07 -22.13
N ILE A 512 -13.16 -17.57 -21.13
CA ILE A 512 -11.73 -17.87 -21.23
C ILE A 512 -11.41 -19.34 -20.99
N SER A 513 -10.36 -19.84 -21.63
CA SER A 513 -9.83 -21.19 -21.39
C SER A 513 -9.00 -21.25 -20.10
N GLU A 514 -8.83 -22.44 -19.52
CA GLU A 514 -7.94 -22.62 -18.37
C GLU A 514 -6.50 -22.20 -18.67
N ARG A 515 -6.03 -22.42 -19.90
CA ARG A 515 -4.73 -21.93 -20.35
C ARG A 515 -4.63 -20.40 -20.22
N LYS A 516 -5.61 -19.67 -20.73
CA LYS A 516 -5.62 -18.20 -20.67
C LYS A 516 -5.74 -17.69 -19.24
N LEU A 517 -6.57 -18.34 -18.41
CA LEU A 517 -6.64 -18.06 -16.97
C LEU A 517 -5.24 -18.14 -16.33
N ARG A 518 -4.50 -19.22 -16.58
CA ARG A 518 -3.18 -19.46 -15.98
C ARG A 518 -2.06 -18.59 -16.57
N GLU A 519 -2.06 -18.36 -17.88
CA GLU A 519 -1.01 -17.59 -18.57
C GLU A 519 -1.19 -16.06 -18.45
N VAL A 520 -2.43 -15.58 -18.31
CA VAL A 520 -2.73 -14.14 -18.38
C VAL A 520 -3.20 -13.57 -17.04
N PHE A 521 -4.16 -14.23 -16.38
CA PHE A 521 -4.84 -13.63 -15.22
C PHE A 521 -4.23 -14.06 -13.89
N LEU A 522 -3.74 -15.30 -13.75
CA LEU A 522 -3.08 -15.79 -12.54
C LEU A 522 -1.67 -15.27 -12.22
N PRO A 523 -0.81 -14.83 -13.17
CA PRO A 523 0.52 -14.33 -12.85
C PRO A 523 0.56 -13.24 -11.76
N PRO A 524 -0.27 -12.17 -11.81
CA PRO A 524 -0.23 -11.15 -10.76
C PRO A 524 -0.67 -11.66 -9.39
N TRP A 525 -1.58 -12.64 -9.34
CA TRP A 525 -1.96 -13.31 -8.11
C TRP A 525 -0.83 -14.17 -7.54
N ILE A 526 -0.10 -14.90 -8.38
CA ILE A 526 1.09 -15.65 -7.98
C ILE A 526 2.12 -14.71 -7.35
N ALA A 527 2.38 -13.57 -7.98
CA ALA A 527 3.35 -12.59 -7.48
C ALA A 527 2.87 -11.95 -6.15
N GLY A 528 1.64 -11.44 -6.11
CA GLY A 528 1.07 -10.84 -4.91
C GLY A 528 1.00 -11.80 -3.72
N ILE A 529 0.62 -13.07 -3.95
CA ILE A 529 0.43 -14.07 -2.89
C ILE A 529 1.76 -14.73 -2.52
N LYS A 530 2.44 -15.40 -3.46
CA LYS A 530 3.62 -16.22 -3.14
C LYS A 530 4.88 -15.40 -2.93
N LYS A 531 5.08 -14.32 -3.70
CA LYS A 531 6.29 -13.50 -3.60
C LYS A 531 6.16 -12.40 -2.54
N ALA A 532 5.00 -11.73 -2.49
CA ALA A 532 4.80 -10.60 -1.59
C ALA A 532 3.98 -10.89 -0.33
N GLY A 533 3.23 -12.00 -0.27
CA GLY A 533 2.50 -12.41 0.95
C GLY A 533 1.20 -11.66 1.19
N ALA A 534 0.42 -11.34 0.15
CA ALA A 534 -0.89 -10.69 0.29
C ALA A 534 -1.80 -11.42 1.28
N LEU A 535 -2.51 -10.66 2.13
CA LEU A 535 -3.37 -11.20 3.20
C LEU A 535 -4.87 -10.98 2.96
N GLY A 536 -5.26 -10.39 1.83
CA GLY A 536 -6.66 -10.24 1.44
C GLY A 536 -6.86 -10.39 -0.06
N THR A 537 -8.01 -10.94 -0.45
CA THR A 537 -8.51 -10.88 -1.83
C THR A 537 -10.03 -10.86 -1.89
N MET A 538 -10.60 -10.31 -2.96
CA MET A 538 -12.04 -10.29 -3.19
C MET A 538 -12.42 -11.25 -4.33
N ALA A 539 -13.42 -12.12 -4.11
CA ALA A 539 -13.93 -13.01 -5.15
C ALA A 539 -14.67 -12.19 -6.22
N THR A 540 -14.33 -12.35 -7.51
CA THR A 540 -14.90 -11.53 -8.58
C THR A 540 -16.38 -11.83 -8.90
N TYR A 541 -17.07 -10.89 -9.54
CA TYR A 541 -18.46 -11.07 -10.01
C TYR A 541 -18.65 -12.14 -11.11
N PRO A 542 -17.84 -12.17 -12.19
CA PRO A 542 -18.14 -12.96 -13.38
C PRO A 542 -18.22 -14.47 -13.14
N ALA A 543 -18.99 -15.13 -13.99
CA ALA A 543 -18.86 -16.57 -14.20
C ALA A 543 -17.68 -16.84 -15.14
N ILE A 544 -16.83 -17.82 -14.79
CA ILE A 544 -15.81 -18.37 -15.69
C ILE A 544 -16.26 -19.76 -16.10
N ASP A 545 -16.36 -20.00 -17.41
CA ASP A 545 -16.83 -21.27 -17.97
C ASP A 545 -18.20 -21.69 -17.38
N GLY A 546 -19.11 -20.71 -17.22
CA GLY A 546 -20.46 -20.91 -16.70
C GLY A 546 -20.57 -21.08 -15.19
N VAL A 547 -19.48 -20.96 -14.42
CA VAL A 547 -19.50 -21.09 -12.95
C VAL A 547 -19.15 -19.75 -12.29
N PRO A 548 -20.08 -19.12 -11.54
CA PRO A 548 -19.77 -17.91 -10.77
C PRO A 548 -18.65 -18.15 -9.75
N VAL A 549 -17.69 -17.23 -9.66
CA VAL A 549 -16.51 -17.45 -8.80
C VAL A 549 -16.88 -17.62 -7.33
N HIS A 550 -17.88 -16.90 -6.82
CA HIS A 550 -18.37 -17.03 -5.44
C HIS A 550 -18.78 -18.45 -5.04
N VAL A 551 -19.18 -19.30 -5.99
CA VAL A 551 -19.56 -20.71 -5.73
C VAL A 551 -18.55 -21.71 -6.29
N SER A 552 -17.42 -21.24 -6.83
CA SER A 552 -16.41 -22.06 -7.48
C SER A 552 -15.35 -22.56 -6.50
N ALA A 553 -15.53 -23.76 -5.95
CA ALA A 553 -14.49 -24.43 -5.17
C ALA A 553 -13.22 -24.72 -5.99
N LYS A 554 -13.34 -24.85 -7.33
CA LYS A 554 -12.18 -24.96 -8.23
C LYS A 554 -11.29 -23.73 -8.12
N LEU A 555 -11.87 -22.52 -8.18
CA LEU A 555 -11.11 -21.27 -8.14
C LEU A 555 -10.72 -20.90 -6.71
N LEU A 556 -11.68 -20.80 -5.80
CA LEU A 556 -11.47 -20.26 -4.45
C LEU A 556 -10.82 -21.22 -3.46
N THR A 557 -10.88 -22.53 -3.72
CA THR A 557 -10.22 -23.53 -2.85
C THR A 557 -9.05 -24.20 -3.57
N LYS A 558 -9.29 -24.93 -4.67
CA LYS A 558 -8.21 -25.67 -5.34
C LYS A 558 -7.10 -24.74 -5.85
N ILE A 559 -7.44 -23.77 -6.68
CA ILE A 559 -6.42 -22.85 -7.22
C ILE A 559 -5.92 -21.90 -6.13
N LEU A 560 -6.80 -21.11 -5.51
CA LEU A 560 -6.36 -20.07 -4.57
C LEU A 560 -5.69 -20.61 -3.30
N ARG A 561 -6.28 -21.62 -2.65
CA ARG A 561 -5.80 -22.08 -1.34
C ARG A 561 -4.80 -23.22 -1.46
N GLU A 562 -5.02 -24.18 -2.36
CA GLU A 562 -4.16 -25.37 -2.48
C GLU A 562 -2.97 -25.11 -3.43
N GLU A 563 -3.20 -24.61 -4.64
CA GLU A 563 -2.11 -24.35 -5.62
C GLU A 563 -1.33 -23.06 -5.30
N LEU A 564 -2.03 -21.98 -4.94
CA LEU A 564 -1.43 -20.68 -4.64
C LEU A 564 -1.03 -20.50 -3.18
N ASN A 565 -1.41 -21.43 -2.30
CA ASN A 565 -1.09 -21.41 -0.86
C ASN A 565 -1.63 -20.16 -0.10
N PHE A 566 -2.66 -19.48 -0.61
CA PHE A 566 -3.17 -18.25 0.00
C PHE A 566 -3.66 -18.47 1.44
N LYS A 567 -3.16 -17.66 2.39
CA LYS A 567 -3.49 -17.75 3.83
C LYS A 567 -4.41 -16.65 4.36
N GLY A 568 -4.65 -15.62 3.54
CA GLY A 568 -5.44 -14.44 3.92
C GLY A 568 -6.96 -14.65 3.92
N LEU A 569 -7.71 -13.55 3.87
CA LEU A 569 -9.17 -13.53 3.81
C LEU A 569 -9.69 -13.46 2.37
N VAL A 570 -10.73 -14.23 2.05
CA VAL A 570 -11.52 -14.05 0.83
C VAL A 570 -12.78 -13.27 1.16
N PHE A 571 -12.87 -12.06 0.62
CA PHE A 571 -14.04 -11.19 0.72
C PHE A 571 -15.05 -11.52 -0.38
N CYS A 572 -16.33 -11.49 -0.02
CA CYS A 572 -17.40 -11.39 -0.98
C CYS A 572 -17.29 -10.03 -1.68
N GLU A 573 -17.51 -9.97 -2.99
CA GLU A 573 -17.80 -8.71 -3.68
C GLU A 573 -19.14 -8.08 -3.25
N GLY A 574 -19.35 -6.80 -3.55
CA GLY A 574 -20.56 -6.06 -3.22
C GLY A 574 -21.86 -6.66 -3.78
N GLY A 575 -22.68 -7.26 -2.91
CA GLY A 575 -23.90 -7.98 -3.33
C GLY A 575 -23.63 -9.35 -3.96
N GLY A 576 -22.43 -9.91 -3.75
CA GLY A 576 -21.98 -11.15 -4.38
C GLY A 576 -22.81 -12.38 -4.03
N PHE A 577 -23.51 -12.40 -2.90
CA PHE A 577 -24.42 -13.51 -2.58
C PHE A 577 -25.67 -13.55 -3.44
N ARG A 578 -25.97 -12.49 -4.21
CA ARG A 578 -27.06 -12.50 -5.21
C ARG A 578 -26.67 -13.17 -6.50
N ILE A 579 -25.37 -13.31 -6.79
CA ILE A 579 -24.88 -13.86 -8.05
C ILE A 579 -25.46 -15.25 -8.31
N PRO A 580 -25.39 -16.21 -7.37
CA PRO A 580 -25.97 -17.53 -7.61
C PRO A 580 -27.48 -17.52 -7.85
N ILE A 581 -28.19 -16.47 -7.41
CA ILE A 581 -29.64 -16.33 -7.60
C ILE A 581 -29.95 -15.80 -8.99
N TYR A 582 -29.33 -14.69 -9.42
CA TYR A 582 -29.62 -14.13 -10.74
C TYR A 582 -29.00 -14.95 -11.88
N GLU A 583 -27.92 -15.69 -11.61
CA GLU A 583 -27.38 -16.76 -12.47
C GLU A 583 -28.19 -18.07 -12.42
N LYS A 584 -29.26 -18.10 -11.61
CA LYS A 584 -30.21 -19.23 -11.51
C LYS A 584 -29.59 -20.55 -11.05
N ILE A 585 -28.53 -20.49 -10.26
CA ILE A 585 -27.90 -21.65 -9.61
C ILE A 585 -28.71 -22.10 -8.40
N VAL A 586 -29.25 -21.15 -7.62
CA VAL A 586 -30.05 -21.43 -6.41
C VAL A 586 -31.25 -20.47 -6.28
N PRO A 587 -32.33 -20.89 -5.59
CA PRO A 587 -33.54 -20.08 -5.49
C PRO A 587 -33.51 -19.01 -4.38
N THR A 588 -32.71 -19.16 -3.33
CA THR A 588 -32.70 -18.21 -2.20
C THR A 588 -31.31 -17.87 -1.68
N MET A 589 -31.24 -16.81 -0.87
CA MET A 589 -30.02 -16.40 -0.16
C MET A 589 -29.49 -17.48 0.79
N LYS A 590 -30.37 -18.33 1.34
CA LYS A 590 -29.98 -19.40 2.26
C LYS A 590 -29.13 -20.45 1.54
N GLU A 591 -29.57 -20.94 0.39
CA GLU A 591 -28.77 -21.87 -0.43
C GLU A 591 -27.54 -21.17 -1.03
N SER A 592 -27.63 -19.87 -1.36
CA SER A 592 -26.47 -19.09 -1.84
C SER A 592 -25.36 -19.04 -0.79
N GLY A 593 -25.70 -18.70 0.46
CA GLY A 593 -24.75 -18.67 1.58
C GLY A 593 -24.08 -20.03 1.81
N GLU A 594 -24.85 -21.12 1.72
CA GLU A 594 -24.32 -22.49 1.81
C GLU A 594 -23.24 -22.75 0.74
N LEU A 595 -23.51 -22.43 -0.52
CA LEU A 595 -22.55 -22.67 -1.61
C LEU A 595 -21.31 -21.79 -1.47
N CYS A 596 -21.47 -20.51 -1.14
CA CYS A 596 -20.35 -19.57 -1.06
C CYS A 596 -19.38 -19.90 0.08
N ILE A 597 -19.90 -20.22 1.28
CA ILE A 597 -19.03 -20.60 2.41
C ILE A 597 -18.30 -21.91 2.12
N LYS A 598 -18.95 -22.87 1.45
CA LYS A 598 -18.30 -24.12 1.04
C LYS A 598 -17.21 -23.88 -0.01
N ALA A 599 -17.45 -23.01 -0.99
CA ALA A 599 -16.51 -22.69 -2.05
C ALA A 599 -15.24 -22.00 -1.56
N GLY A 600 -15.35 -21.11 -0.55
CA GLY A 600 -14.19 -20.49 0.07
C GLY A 600 -14.33 -19.01 0.44
N VAL A 601 -15.51 -18.40 0.29
CA VAL A 601 -15.76 -17.00 0.69
C VAL A 601 -15.79 -16.91 2.21
N ASP A 602 -14.87 -16.17 2.82
CA ASP A 602 -14.76 -16.08 4.28
C ASP A 602 -15.61 -14.94 4.85
N VAL A 603 -15.68 -13.78 4.17
CA VAL A 603 -16.22 -12.54 4.72
C VAL A 603 -17.33 -11.96 3.84
N SER A 604 -18.43 -11.55 4.48
CA SER A 604 -19.48 -10.71 3.89
C SER A 604 -19.19 -9.23 4.12
N ILE A 605 -19.08 -8.45 3.04
CA ILE A 605 -18.95 -6.97 3.12
C ILE A 605 -20.30 -6.26 3.01
N TRP A 606 -21.37 -6.95 2.61
CA TRP A 606 -22.73 -6.40 2.55
C TRP A 606 -23.63 -7.00 3.64
N HIS A 607 -24.75 -6.35 3.89
CA HIS A 607 -25.77 -6.85 4.82
C HIS A 607 -26.75 -7.74 4.06
N GLU A 608 -26.36 -9.00 3.87
CA GLU A 608 -27.14 -9.97 3.09
C GLU A 608 -27.46 -11.20 3.93
N ASP A 609 -28.72 -11.65 3.83
CA ASP A 609 -29.27 -12.78 4.58
C ASP A 609 -28.42 -14.06 4.52
N ALA A 610 -27.68 -14.26 3.43
CA ALA A 610 -26.83 -15.41 3.21
C ALA A 610 -25.90 -15.74 4.40
N TYR A 611 -25.28 -14.73 5.02
CA TYR A 611 -24.35 -14.87 6.15
C TYR A 611 -24.95 -14.36 7.48
N LEU A 612 -26.28 -14.29 7.58
CA LEU A 612 -27.00 -13.89 8.79
C LEU A 612 -27.74 -15.10 9.40
N ASN A 613 -29.00 -14.93 9.82
CA ASN A 613 -29.79 -15.99 10.46
C ASN A 613 -29.92 -17.26 9.57
N PRO A 614 -30.10 -17.15 8.24
CA PRO A 614 -30.06 -18.30 7.35
C PRO A 614 -28.79 -19.15 7.44
N MET A 615 -27.62 -18.57 7.73
CA MET A 615 -26.39 -19.35 7.93
C MET A 615 -26.46 -20.19 9.22
N ILE A 616 -27.00 -19.61 10.29
CA ILE A 616 -27.24 -20.35 11.55
C ILE A 616 -28.20 -21.51 11.30
N GLU A 617 -29.26 -21.28 10.53
CA GLU A 617 -30.20 -22.34 10.14
C GLU A 617 -29.52 -23.42 9.30
N ASN A 618 -28.69 -23.06 8.33
CA ASN A 618 -27.93 -24.01 7.52
C ASN A 618 -27.03 -24.91 8.38
N VAL A 619 -26.41 -24.37 9.43
CA VAL A 619 -25.60 -25.18 10.37
C VAL A 619 -26.49 -26.10 11.22
N LYS A 620 -27.59 -25.58 11.76
CA LYS A 620 -28.54 -26.37 12.57
C LYS A 620 -29.22 -27.48 11.76
N GLU A 621 -29.45 -27.27 10.47
CA GLU A 621 -29.99 -28.26 9.52
C GLU A 621 -28.93 -29.25 9.02
N GLY A 622 -27.65 -29.07 9.35
CA GLY A 622 -26.55 -29.93 8.88
C GLY A 622 -26.16 -29.71 7.41
N LYS A 623 -26.66 -28.63 6.77
CA LYS A 623 -26.28 -28.25 5.41
C LYS A 623 -24.87 -27.66 5.35
N VAL A 624 -24.47 -26.93 6.40
CA VAL A 624 -23.11 -26.41 6.59
C VAL A 624 -22.54 -27.00 7.87
N ALA A 625 -21.36 -27.61 7.79
CA ALA A 625 -20.67 -28.15 8.95
C ALA A 625 -20.10 -27.03 9.83
N MET A 626 -20.04 -27.23 11.15
CA MET A 626 -19.47 -26.25 12.08
C MET A 626 -17.99 -25.97 11.75
N GLU A 627 -17.28 -26.99 11.29
CA GLU A 627 -15.88 -26.93 10.87
C GLU A 627 -15.68 -25.97 9.69
N THR A 628 -16.68 -25.83 8.80
CA THR A 628 -16.66 -24.88 7.69
C THR A 628 -16.75 -23.44 8.18
N ILE A 629 -17.57 -23.19 9.19
CA ILE A 629 -17.65 -21.88 9.86
C ILE A 629 -16.34 -21.59 10.60
N ASP A 630 -15.85 -22.57 11.36
CA ASP A 630 -14.60 -22.48 12.12
C ASP A 630 -13.40 -22.19 11.23
N ARG A 631 -13.35 -22.77 10.02
CA ARG A 631 -12.32 -22.47 9.02
C ARG A 631 -12.28 -20.99 8.66
N ALA A 632 -13.43 -20.37 8.37
CA ALA A 632 -13.50 -18.96 8.00
C ALA A 632 -13.20 -18.04 9.20
N VAL A 633 -13.79 -18.32 10.37
CA VAL A 633 -13.56 -17.54 11.59
C VAL A 633 -12.10 -17.61 12.04
N ARG A 634 -11.47 -18.78 11.97
CA ARG A 634 -10.04 -18.94 12.28
C ARG A 634 -9.16 -17.99 11.46
N ARG A 635 -9.42 -17.84 10.17
CA ARG A 635 -8.69 -16.90 9.31
C ARG A 635 -8.88 -15.46 9.76
N ILE A 636 -10.12 -15.08 10.10
CA ILE A 636 -10.46 -13.73 10.60
C ILE A 636 -9.75 -13.43 11.93
N LEU A 637 -9.78 -14.38 12.86
CA LEU A 637 -9.11 -14.23 14.15
C LEU A 637 -7.58 -14.16 13.97
N ASN A 638 -7.02 -15.01 13.12
CA ASN A 638 -5.60 -14.96 12.78
C ASN A 638 -5.19 -13.58 12.23
N THR A 639 -5.97 -13.01 11.31
CA THR A 639 -5.76 -11.65 10.80
C THR A 639 -5.74 -10.61 11.94
N LYS A 640 -6.69 -10.68 12.88
CA LYS A 640 -6.75 -9.74 14.02
C LYS A 640 -5.54 -9.86 14.95
N PHE A 641 -5.04 -11.07 15.19
CA PHE A 641 -3.82 -11.29 15.97
C PHE A 641 -2.57 -10.81 15.21
N LEU A 642 -2.46 -11.10 13.91
CA LEU A 642 -1.36 -10.63 13.07
C LEU A 642 -1.26 -9.10 13.05
N LEU A 643 -2.39 -8.41 13.07
CA LEU A 643 -2.46 -6.95 13.14
C LEU A 643 -2.18 -6.37 14.54
N GLY A 644 -1.98 -7.22 15.56
CA GLY A 644 -1.72 -6.82 16.95
C GLY A 644 -2.93 -6.18 17.66
N LEU A 645 -4.16 -6.43 17.20
CA LEU A 645 -5.34 -5.69 17.67
C LEU A 645 -5.81 -6.09 19.07
N PHE A 646 -5.45 -7.28 19.55
CA PHE A 646 -5.78 -7.68 20.92
C PHE A 646 -4.96 -6.92 21.96
N GLU A 647 -3.75 -6.49 21.58
CA GLU A 647 -2.83 -5.71 22.40
C GLU A 647 -3.02 -4.21 22.19
N ASN A 648 -3.15 -3.78 20.93
CA ASN A 648 -3.18 -2.36 20.53
C ASN A 648 -4.40 -2.04 19.64
N PRO A 649 -5.64 -2.06 20.17
CA PRO A 649 -6.86 -1.84 19.39
C PRO A 649 -7.17 -0.38 19.04
N PHE A 650 -6.42 0.60 19.59
CA PHE A 650 -6.74 2.03 19.49
C PHE A 650 -5.62 2.83 18.82
N VAL A 651 -5.99 3.95 18.20
CA VAL A 651 -5.05 4.88 17.57
C VAL A 651 -4.96 6.23 18.28
N ASN A 652 -3.86 6.97 18.02
CA ASN A 652 -3.67 8.33 18.49
C ASN A 652 -4.41 9.35 17.59
N ILE A 653 -5.39 10.05 18.17
CA ILE A 653 -6.26 10.99 17.44
C ILE A 653 -5.48 12.22 16.91
N GLU A 654 -4.50 12.72 17.65
CA GLU A 654 -3.69 13.86 17.21
C GLU A 654 -2.77 13.48 16.05
N LYS A 655 -2.18 12.29 16.10
CA LYS A 655 -1.40 11.74 14.98
C LYS A 655 -2.28 11.57 13.75
N ALA A 656 -3.47 11.00 13.93
CA ALA A 656 -4.47 10.84 12.87
C ALA A 656 -4.85 12.17 12.22
N ALA A 657 -4.90 13.28 12.96
CA ALA A 657 -5.24 14.59 12.41
C ALA A 657 -4.15 15.19 11.51
N ASN A 658 -2.86 14.85 11.75
CA ASN A 658 -1.73 15.57 11.18
C ASN A 658 -0.95 14.80 10.10
N VAL A 659 -1.18 13.50 9.94
CA VAL A 659 -0.39 12.65 9.03
C VAL A 659 -0.89 12.62 7.59
N ASN A 660 -2.07 13.18 7.30
CA ASN A 660 -2.73 13.06 5.99
C ASN A 660 -2.52 14.29 5.13
N ASN A 661 -2.45 14.07 3.82
CA ASN A 661 -2.28 15.11 2.81
C ASN A 661 -1.20 16.14 3.16
N THR A 662 -0.09 15.63 3.71
CA THR A 662 1.08 16.44 4.03
C THR A 662 1.73 16.97 2.75
N LYS A 663 2.61 17.97 2.86
CA LYS A 663 3.34 18.50 1.71
C LYS A 663 4.19 17.42 1.02
N GLU A 664 4.71 16.49 1.81
CA GLU A 664 5.46 15.34 1.32
C GLU A 664 4.57 14.41 0.50
N HIS A 665 3.34 14.15 0.95
CA HIS A 665 2.38 13.32 0.21
C HIS A 665 1.88 14.03 -1.06
N GLN A 666 1.61 15.33 -0.99
CA GLN A 666 1.26 16.16 -2.16
C GLN A 666 2.40 16.17 -3.20
N LYS A 667 3.66 16.25 -2.75
CA LYS A 667 4.83 16.16 -3.63
C LYS A 667 4.91 14.79 -4.32
N LEU A 668 4.62 13.72 -3.59
CA LEU A 668 4.56 12.37 -4.16
C LEU A 668 3.44 12.25 -5.20
N ALA A 669 2.25 12.81 -4.92
CA ALA A 669 1.15 12.87 -5.88
C ALA A 669 1.51 13.67 -7.14
N LEU A 670 2.20 14.81 -6.99
CA LEU A 670 2.73 15.58 -8.12
C LEU A 670 3.75 14.78 -8.94
N GLN A 671 4.69 14.09 -8.27
CA GLN A 671 5.68 13.25 -8.94
C GLN A 671 5.01 12.12 -9.75
N ALA A 672 4.04 11.42 -9.14
CA ALA A 672 3.27 10.39 -9.82
C ALA A 672 2.53 10.93 -11.06
N ALA A 673 1.91 12.11 -10.94
CA ALA A 673 1.23 12.74 -12.06
C ALA A 673 2.21 13.16 -13.18
N GLN A 674 3.37 13.74 -12.83
CA GLN A 674 4.41 14.12 -13.81
C GLN A 674 4.97 12.91 -14.54
N GLU A 675 5.34 11.86 -13.80
CA GLU A 675 5.89 10.62 -14.34
C GLU A 675 4.86 9.81 -15.15
N GLY A 676 3.56 9.96 -14.84
CA GLY A 676 2.47 9.25 -15.50
C GLY A 676 1.96 9.91 -16.79
N ILE A 677 2.26 11.19 -17.03
CA ILE A 677 1.86 11.88 -18.27
C ILE A 677 2.67 11.35 -19.46
N VAL A 678 1.95 10.96 -20.52
CA VAL A 678 2.52 10.43 -21.75
C VAL A 678 2.40 11.45 -22.89
N LEU A 679 3.54 11.79 -23.50
CA LEU A 679 3.54 12.59 -24.72
C LEU A 679 3.30 11.68 -25.93
N LEU A 680 2.08 11.73 -26.49
CA LEU A 680 1.70 10.85 -27.61
C LEU A 680 2.20 11.38 -28.96
N LYS A 681 2.19 12.69 -29.13
CA LYS A 681 2.57 13.36 -30.39
C LYS A 681 3.15 14.74 -30.11
N ASN A 682 4.19 15.13 -30.85
CA ASN A 682 4.79 16.47 -30.77
C ASN A 682 5.47 16.86 -32.09
N GLU A 683 4.68 17.27 -33.08
CA GLU A 683 5.18 17.73 -34.37
C GLU A 683 5.86 19.10 -34.27
N LYS A 684 6.94 19.26 -35.04
CA LYS A 684 7.72 20.52 -35.15
C LYS A 684 8.19 21.06 -33.79
N ASN A 685 8.28 20.21 -32.77
CA ASN A 685 8.64 20.59 -31.39
C ASN A 685 7.75 21.72 -30.86
N LEU A 686 6.42 21.63 -31.08
CA LEU A 686 5.47 22.60 -30.53
C LEU A 686 5.55 22.68 -29.00
N LEU A 687 5.71 21.53 -28.34
CA LEU A 687 6.00 21.45 -26.91
C LEU A 687 7.52 21.28 -26.68
N PRO A 688 8.07 21.86 -25.59
CA PRO A 688 7.39 22.66 -24.57
C PRO A 688 7.08 24.11 -25.02
N LEU A 689 6.04 24.69 -24.44
CA LEU A 689 5.55 26.05 -24.71
C LEU A 689 6.41 27.12 -24.03
N ASP A 690 6.42 28.33 -24.61
CA ASP A 690 7.04 29.51 -23.99
C ASP A 690 6.14 30.08 -22.88
N LYS A 691 6.71 30.30 -21.69
CA LYS A 691 6.03 30.92 -20.54
C LYS A 691 5.68 32.40 -20.76
N ASN A 692 6.32 33.06 -21.73
CA ASN A 692 6.08 34.46 -22.10
C ASN A 692 5.13 34.63 -23.30
N ILE A 693 4.44 33.56 -23.71
CA ILE A 693 3.39 33.64 -24.73
C ILE A 693 2.35 34.71 -24.37
N LYS A 694 1.88 35.48 -25.35
CA LYS A 694 1.07 36.67 -25.07
C LYS A 694 -0.38 36.31 -24.76
N SER A 695 -0.92 35.30 -25.44
CA SER A 695 -2.30 34.84 -25.22
C SER A 695 -2.46 33.34 -25.45
N ILE A 696 -3.23 32.69 -24.56
CA ILE A 696 -3.57 31.27 -24.65
C ILE A 696 -5.07 31.10 -24.52
N ALA A 697 -5.69 30.35 -25.43
CA ALA A 697 -7.02 29.83 -25.24
C ALA A 697 -6.95 28.50 -24.48
N VAL A 698 -7.63 28.42 -23.33
CA VAL A 698 -7.74 27.16 -22.57
C VAL A 698 -9.18 26.71 -22.70
N ILE A 699 -9.40 25.61 -23.42
CA ILE A 699 -10.72 25.20 -23.90
C ILE A 699 -11.04 23.79 -23.44
N GLY A 700 -12.30 23.50 -23.14
CA GLY A 700 -12.79 22.12 -23.03
C GLY A 700 -13.40 21.77 -21.67
N PRO A 701 -14.21 20.71 -21.62
CA PRO A 701 -14.99 20.35 -20.43
C PRO A 701 -14.13 19.99 -19.22
N ASN A 702 -12.89 19.52 -19.45
CA ASN A 702 -11.96 19.08 -18.41
C ASN A 702 -10.91 20.13 -18.04
N ALA A 703 -10.90 21.29 -18.71
CA ALA A 703 -9.88 22.32 -18.48
C ALA A 703 -9.95 22.96 -17.09
N ASP A 704 -11.14 23.13 -16.52
CA ASP A 704 -11.35 23.75 -15.19
C ASP A 704 -12.28 22.91 -14.32
N SER A 705 -12.04 21.60 -14.28
CA SER A 705 -12.81 20.65 -13.47
C SER A 705 -11.93 20.02 -12.40
N ARG A 706 -12.23 20.32 -11.12
CA ARG A 706 -11.53 19.70 -9.99
C ARG A 706 -11.82 18.19 -9.88
N LYS A 707 -13.01 17.73 -10.25
CA LYS A 707 -13.42 16.33 -10.02
C LYS A 707 -13.06 15.39 -11.17
N ASN A 708 -13.07 15.86 -12.42
CA ASN A 708 -12.94 14.94 -13.56
C ASN A 708 -11.54 14.32 -13.68
N GLN A 709 -10.52 14.95 -13.12
CA GLN A 709 -9.14 14.45 -13.12
C GLN A 709 -8.83 13.45 -12.00
N LEU A 710 -9.79 13.16 -11.12
CA LEU A 710 -9.56 12.36 -9.91
C LEU A 710 -9.98 10.88 -10.05
N GLY A 711 -10.58 10.48 -11.17
CA GLY A 711 -11.09 9.12 -11.35
C GLY A 711 -12.30 8.79 -10.48
N ASP A 712 -12.60 7.51 -10.36
CA ASP A 712 -13.56 6.98 -9.40
C ASP A 712 -12.89 6.66 -8.05
N TYR A 713 -13.57 5.91 -7.17
CA TYR A 713 -13.08 5.56 -5.83
C TYR A 713 -12.50 6.70 -4.96
N ILE A 714 -12.95 7.93 -5.19
CA ILE A 714 -12.71 9.10 -4.34
C ILE A 714 -13.86 9.42 -3.39
N SER A 715 -13.52 10.04 -2.26
CA SER A 715 -14.51 10.57 -1.33
C SER A 715 -15.47 11.54 -2.02
N GLY A 716 -16.77 11.46 -1.69
CA GLY A 716 -17.77 12.44 -2.14
C GLY A 716 -17.45 13.87 -1.66
N THR A 717 -16.79 13.97 -0.51
CA THR A 717 -16.32 15.21 0.11
C THR A 717 -14.80 15.30 -0.02
N ILE A 718 -14.34 16.29 -0.78
CA ILE A 718 -12.93 16.58 -1.04
C ILE A 718 -12.52 17.78 -0.19
N LEU A 719 -11.60 17.56 0.76
CA LEU A 719 -11.08 18.59 1.66
C LEU A 719 -9.73 19.17 1.19
N GLN A 720 -9.09 18.49 0.24
CA GLN A 720 -7.81 18.81 -0.34
C GLN A 720 -7.96 19.95 -1.34
N ASP A 721 -6.89 20.72 -1.53
CA ASP A 721 -6.84 21.64 -2.65
C ASP A 721 -6.47 20.88 -3.92
N VAL A 722 -7.38 20.89 -4.88
CA VAL A 722 -7.24 20.20 -6.16
C VAL A 722 -6.99 21.24 -7.23
N VAL A 723 -5.86 21.12 -7.92
CA VAL A 723 -5.42 22.09 -8.93
C VAL A 723 -5.91 21.67 -10.31
N THR A 724 -6.75 22.48 -10.95
CA THR A 724 -7.23 22.23 -12.32
C THR A 724 -6.15 22.52 -13.36
N VAL A 725 -6.30 22.00 -14.58
CA VAL A 725 -5.38 22.32 -15.70
C VAL A 725 -5.31 23.82 -15.96
N LEU A 726 -6.44 24.53 -15.89
CA LEU A 726 -6.50 25.99 -16.04
C LEU A 726 -5.72 26.70 -14.93
N GLU A 727 -5.87 26.29 -13.67
CA GLU A 727 -5.13 26.84 -12.53
C GLU A 727 -3.62 26.57 -12.68
N GLY A 728 -3.23 25.35 -13.06
CA GLY A 728 -1.85 24.97 -13.35
C GLY A 728 -1.23 25.83 -14.45
N ILE A 729 -1.89 25.98 -15.61
CA ILE A 729 -1.41 26.83 -16.71
C ILE A 729 -1.23 28.28 -16.25
N LYS A 730 -2.22 28.85 -15.55
CA LYS A 730 -2.14 30.22 -15.00
C LYS A 730 -0.95 30.41 -14.07
N SER A 731 -0.56 29.38 -13.33
CA SER A 731 0.59 29.45 -12.41
C SER A 731 1.96 29.49 -13.11
N LYS A 732 2.03 29.02 -14.37
CA LYS A 732 3.29 28.87 -15.12
C LYS A 732 3.61 30.01 -16.06
N VAL A 733 2.58 30.66 -16.59
CA VAL A 733 2.74 31.74 -17.56
C VAL A 733 2.99 33.09 -16.87
N SER A 734 3.51 34.05 -17.64
CA SER A 734 3.61 35.43 -17.18
C SER A 734 2.25 35.96 -16.70
N PRO A 735 2.19 36.78 -15.62
CA PRO A 735 0.97 37.47 -15.22
C PRO A 735 0.40 38.41 -16.30
N GLN A 736 1.18 38.74 -17.34
CA GLN A 736 0.74 39.53 -18.49
C GLN A 736 0.12 38.68 -19.61
N THR A 737 0.27 37.35 -19.56
CA THR A 737 -0.34 36.44 -20.55
C THR A 737 -1.87 36.49 -20.43
N LYS A 738 -2.55 36.79 -21.53
CA LYS A 738 -4.01 36.80 -21.60
C LYS A 738 -4.54 35.36 -21.71
N ILE A 739 -5.24 34.89 -20.69
CA ILE A 739 -5.90 33.58 -20.70
C ILE A 739 -7.37 33.71 -21.12
N ASN A 740 -7.72 33.10 -22.25
CA ASN A 740 -9.08 33.05 -22.77
C ASN A 740 -9.70 31.67 -22.48
N TYR A 741 -10.35 31.52 -21.34
CA TYR A 741 -10.99 30.25 -20.96
C TYR A 741 -12.40 30.12 -21.55
N VAL A 742 -12.71 28.95 -22.12
CA VAL A 742 -14.06 28.57 -22.58
C VAL A 742 -14.32 27.10 -22.29
N LYS A 743 -15.40 26.76 -21.57
CA LYS A 743 -15.75 25.36 -21.28
C LYS A 743 -15.98 24.55 -22.57
N GLY A 744 -16.60 25.16 -23.58
CA GLY A 744 -16.72 24.56 -24.92
C GLY A 744 -17.93 23.64 -25.03
N CYS A 745 -17.97 22.53 -24.30
CA CYS A 745 -19.13 21.63 -24.29
C CYS A 745 -19.30 20.88 -22.96
N ASP A 746 -20.35 20.07 -22.84
CA ASP A 746 -20.43 19.01 -21.84
C ASP A 746 -19.80 17.71 -22.36
N ILE A 747 -19.38 16.81 -21.46
CA ILE A 747 -18.86 15.48 -21.81
C ILE A 747 -19.97 14.58 -22.35
N LEU A 748 -21.17 14.69 -21.78
CA LEU A 748 -22.35 13.92 -22.18
C LEU A 748 -23.46 14.86 -22.62
N GLY A 749 -24.07 14.56 -23.77
CA GLY A 749 -25.12 15.37 -24.38
C GLY A 749 -24.60 16.68 -25.01
N ASP A 750 -25.53 17.58 -25.32
CA ASP A 750 -25.29 18.80 -26.10
C ASP A 750 -25.82 20.08 -25.43
N LYS A 751 -26.22 19.98 -24.15
CA LYS A 751 -26.85 21.10 -23.41
C LYS A 751 -25.96 22.34 -23.37
N ILE A 752 -24.68 22.18 -23.02
CA ILE A 752 -23.69 23.23 -23.21
C ILE A 752 -23.03 23.02 -24.58
N ASN A 753 -23.24 23.98 -25.47
CA ASN A 753 -22.59 24.05 -26.79
C ASN A 753 -22.06 25.48 -27.01
N GLU A 754 -20.79 25.66 -26.71
CA GLU A 754 -20.06 26.92 -26.82
C GLU A 754 -18.97 26.85 -27.91
N ILE A 755 -19.09 25.93 -28.88
CA ILE A 755 -18.09 25.73 -29.93
C ILE A 755 -17.73 27.04 -30.65
N LYS A 756 -18.72 27.88 -30.98
CA LYS A 756 -18.47 29.19 -31.60
C LYS A 756 -17.66 30.14 -30.69
N LYS A 757 -17.88 30.08 -29.37
CA LYS A 757 -17.09 30.86 -28.41
C LYS A 757 -15.67 30.33 -28.32
N ALA A 758 -15.48 29.01 -28.33
CA ALA A 758 -14.17 28.37 -28.34
C ALA A 758 -13.38 28.73 -29.60
N GLN A 759 -14.01 28.71 -30.78
CA GLN A 759 -13.40 29.19 -32.03
C GLN A 759 -12.95 30.65 -31.95
N LYS A 760 -13.79 31.52 -31.37
CA LYS A 760 -13.43 32.93 -31.17
C LYS A 760 -12.24 33.07 -30.22
N ALA A 761 -12.25 32.36 -29.09
CA ALA A 761 -11.14 32.37 -28.14
C ALA A 761 -9.83 31.90 -28.77
N ALA A 762 -9.87 30.83 -29.57
CA ALA A 762 -8.71 30.33 -30.31
C ALA A 762 -8.17 31.35 -31.31
N LYS A 763 -9.03 32.00 -32.12
CA LYS A 763 -8.61 33.04 -33.08
C LYS A 763 -8.01 34.30 -32.41
N GLU A 764 -8.41 34.59 -31.18
CA GLU A 764 -7.89 35.71 -30.38
C GLU A 764 -6.66 35.34 -29.54
N SER A 765 -6.12 34.12 -29.70
CA SER A 765 -4.98 33.60 -28.94
C SER A 765 -3.84 33.17 -29.85
N ASP A 766 -2.61 33.22 -29.34
CA ASP A 766 -1.43 32.73 -30.06
C ASP A 766 -1.39 31.18 -30.11
N LEU A 767 -2.05 30.53 -29.15
CA LEU A 767 -2.11 29.08 -28.97
C LEU A 767 -3.47 28.67 -28.37
N ALA A 768 -3.96 27.48 -28.71
CA ALA A 768 -5.08 26.83 -28.06
C ALA A 768 -4.65 25.52 -27.36
N ILE A 769 -5.04 25.36 -26.11
CA ILE A 769 -4.93 24.10 -25.34
C ILE A 769 -6.35 23.58 -25.12
N VAL A 770 -6.67 22.43 -25.68
CA VAL A 770 -8.01 21.83 -25.65
C VAL A 770 -7.98 20.58 -24.76
N VAL A 771 -8.71 20.61 -23.64
CA VAL A 771 -8.72 19.57 -22.60
C VAL A 771 -10.04 18.80 -22.67
N VAL A 772 -9.98 17.56 -23.18
CA VAL A 772 -11.13 16.68 -23.45
C VAL A 772 -10.91 15.30 -22.82
N GLY A 773 -11.92 14.44 -22.85
CA GLY A 773 -11.83 13.07 -22.34
C GLY A 773 -13.12 12.65 -21.65
N GLU A 774 -13.00 12.12 -20.44
CA GLU A 774 -14.08 11.44 -19.71
C GLU A 774 -14.37 12.09 -18.35
N ASN A 775 -15.40 11.58 -17.67
CA ASN A 775 -15.66 11.81 -16.25
C ASN A 775 -16.31 10.57 -15.61
N ARG A 776 -16.63 10.65 -14.31
CA ARG A 776 -17.30 9.60 -13.52
C ARG A 776 -18.68 9.13 -14.01
N LYS A 777 -19.21 9.67 -15.12
CA LYS A 777 -20.44 9.16 -15.76
C LYS A 777 -20.16 8.34 -17.02
N THR A 778 -18.94 8.40 -17.53
CA THR A 778 -18.51 7.68 -18.73
C THR A 778 -17.50 6.60 -18.42
N VAL A 779 -16.78 6.68 -17.30
CA VAL A 779 -15.76 5.71 -16.85
C VAL A 779 -15.84 5.52 -15.32
N GLY A 780 -15.34 4.39 -14.83
CA GLY A 780 -15.42 3.95 -13.42
C GLY A 780 -16.52 2.91 -13.17
N GLU A 781 -16.70 2.43 -11.95
CA GLU A 781 -17.78 1.48 -11.62
C GLU A 781 -19.16 2.19 -11.54
N PRO A 782 -20.25 1.70 -12.21
CA PRO A 782 -20.35 0.67 -13.26
C PRO A 782 -20.60 1.30 -14.65
N CYS A 783 -19.74 2.23 -15.07
CA CYS A 783 -19.87 3.06 -16.26
C CYS A 783 -19.09 2.47 -17.46
N ASP A 784 -19.64 1.40 -18.04
CA ASP A 784 -19.12 0.79 -19.27
C ASP A 784 -19.56 1.54 -20.53
N VAL A 785 -18.80 1.37 -21.62
CA VAL A 785 -19.10 1.99 -22.90
C VAL A 785 -19.10 0.98 -24.05
N PHE A 786 -20.03 1.16 -24.98
CA PHE A 786 -20.06 0.37 -26.22
C PHE A 786 -19.14 0.96 -27.31
N ASP A 787 -18.69 2.21 -27.14
CA ASP A 787 -17.84 2.96 -28.06
C ASP A 787 -16.74 3.69 -27.28
N LEU A 788 -15.56 3.82 -27.88
CA LEU A 788 -14.37 4.41 -27.27
C LEU A 788 -14.06 5.81 -27.80
N ASP A 789 -14.84 6.31 -28.76
CA ASP A 789 -14.74 7.69 -29.23
C ASP A 789 -15.11 8.70 -28.11
N LEU A 790 -14.65 9.94 -28.27
CA LEU A 790 -15.00 11.01 -27.34
C LEU A 790 -16.51 11.27 -27.34
N THR A 791 -17.13 11.18 -26.16
CA THR A 791 -18.58 11.39 -26.00
C THR A 791 -18.98 12.86 -26.16
N GLY A 792 -20.27 13.09 -26.44
CA GLY A 792 -20.84 14.43 -26.51
C GLY A 792 -20.40 15.20 -27.75
N LEU A 793 -20.09 16.49 -27.58
CA LEU A 793 -19.65 17.38 -28.66
C LEU A 793 -18.13 17.62 -28.69
N GLN A 794 -17.37 16.79 -27.96
CA GLN A 794 -15.94 17.02 -27.73
C GLN A 794 -15.13 16.92 -29.03
N GLN A 795 -15.38 15.91 -29.86
CA GLN A 795 -14.72 15.76 -31.16
C GLN A 795 -14.96 16.99 -32.05
N GLN A 796 -16.21 17.45 -32.19
CA GLN A 796 -16.57 18.63 -32.97
C GLN A 796 -15.96 19.91 -32.39
N LEU A 797 -15.80 19.99 -31.06
CA LEU A 797 -15.10 21.10 -30.40
C LEU A 797 -13.61 21.15 -30.82
N VAL A 798 -12.91 20.01 -30.80
CA VAL A 798 -11.49 19.94 -31.22
C VAL A 798 -11.35 20.31 -32.70
N GLU A 799 -12.18 19.72 -33.57
CA GLU A 799 -12.19 20.01 -35.01
C GLU A 799 -12.42 21.50 -35.30
N ALA A 800 -13.39 22.10 -34.62
CA ALA A 800 -13.74 23.50 -34.82
C ALA A 800 -12.63 24.45 -34.37
N VAL A 801 -11.91 24.13 -33.29
CA VAL A 801 -10.75 24.89 -32.80
C VAL A 801 -9.58 24.73 -33.77
N TYR A 802 -9.25 23.51 -34.19
CA TYR A 802 -8.19 23.25 -35.15
C TYR A 802 -8.42 23.98 -36.49
N ALA A 803 -9.66 23.99 -36.98
CA ALA A 803 -10.06 24.67 -38.22
C ALA A 803 -9.86 26.20 -38.19
N THR A 804 -9.58 26.80 -37.03
CA THR A 804 -9.23 28.23 -36.95
C THR A 804 -7.84 28.55 -37.47
N GLY A 805 -6.96 27.54 -37.59
CA GLY A 805 -5.54 27.71 -37.93
C GLY A 805 -4.65 28.06 -36.75
N THR A 806 -5.21 28.25 -35.54
CA THR A 806 -4.43 28.47 -34.32
C THR A 806 -3.67 27.18 -33.94
N PRO A 807 -2.35 27.26 -33.63
CA PRO A 807 -1.61 26.13 -33.10
C PRO A 807 -2.35 25.50 -31.91
N THR A 808 -2.64 24.20 -32.00
CA THR A 808 -3.53 23.51 -31.07
C THR A 808 -2.81 22.34 -30.41
N VAL A 809 -2.89 22.29 -29.08
CA VAL A 809 -2.46 21.15 -28.25
C VAL A 809 -3.72 20.50 -27.68
N VAL A 810 -3.82 19.17 -27.74
CA VAL A 810 -4.87 18.43 -27.04
C VAL A 810 -4.29 17.77 -25.79
N VAL A 811 -4.98 17.92 -24.66
CA VAL A 811 -4.72 17.21 -23.42
C VAL A 811 -5.90 16.30 -23.12
N LEU A 812 -5.63 15.03 -22.86
CA LEU A 812 -6.63 14.01 -22.55
C LEU A 812 -6.66 13.76 -21.03
N ILE A 813 -7.86 13.78 -20.44
CA ILE A 813 -8.14 13.39 -19.05
C ILE A 813 -9.23 12.33 -19.08
N ASN A 814 -8.85 11.06 -18.87
CA ASN A 814 -9.70 9.87 -19.05
C ASN A 814 -9.18 8.69 -18.24
N GLY A 815 -10.05 7.67 -18.08
CA GLY A 815 -9.75 6.46 -17.32
C GLY A 815 -9.39 5.25 -18.18
N ARG A 816 -9.58 5.30 -19.50
CA ARG A 816 -9.33 4.18 -20.43
C ARG A 816 -8.65 4.64 -21.72
N ALA A 817 -8.18 3.68 -22.52
CA ALA A 817 -7.66 3.95 -23.85
C ALA A 817 -8.79 4.34 -24.83
N LEU A 818 -8.88 5.63 -25.15
CA LEU A 818 -9.88 6.19 -26.07
C LEU A 818 -9.49 5.99 -27.54
N SER A 819 -10.49 5.89 -28.41
CA SER A 819 -10.32 5.95 -29.87
C SER A 819 -10.30 7.42 -30.32
N ILE A 820 -9.11 7.92 -30.66
CA ILE A 820 -8.86 9.34 -30.97
C ILE A 820 -8.24 9.56 -32.35
N ARG A 821 -8.60 8.70 -33.32
CA ARG A 821 -7.96 8.64 -34.65
C ARG A 821 -7.81 10.01 -35.32
N TRP A 822 -8.91 10.78 -35.41
CA TRP A 822 -8.88 12.09 -36.05
C TRP A 822 -7.92 13.06 -35.34
N ILE A 823 -7.90 13.05 -34.01
CA ILE A 823 -6.99 13.88 -33.19
C ILE A 823 -5.54 13.49 -33.46
N ALA A 824 -5.22 12.19 -33.44
CA ALA A 824 -3.87 11.69 -33.70
C ALA A 824 -3.38 12.04 -35.12
N GLU A 825 -4.27 12.00 -36.12
CA GLU A 825 -3.95 12.36 -37.50
C GLU A 825 -3.73 13.88 -37.67
N ASN A 826 -4.55 14.73 -37.05
CA ASN A 826 -4.62 16.16 -37.39
C ASN A 826 -3.96 17.10 -36.37
N ILE A 827 -3.94 16.77 -35.08
CA ILE A 827 -3.42 17.67 -34.04
C ILE A 827 -1.89 17.52 -33.94
N PRO A 828 -1.13 18.62 -33.90
CA PRO A 828 0.33 18.55 -33.89
C PRO A 828 0.91 18.07 -32.55
N ALA A 829 0.25 18.34 -31.43
CA ALA A 829 0.68 17.86 -30.12
C ALA A 829 -0.47 17.28 -29.29
N VAL A 830 -0.26 16.08 -28.76
CA VAL A 830 -1.24 15.34 -27.96
C VAL A 830 -0.57 14.82 -26.70
N VAL A 831 -1.15 15.14 -25.55
CA VAL A 831 -0.71 14.73 -24.21
C VAL A 831 -1.80 13.88 -23.57
N GLU A 832 -1.46 12.68 -23.16
CA GLU A 832 -2.33 11.82 -22.35
C GLU A 832 -1.95 12.02 -20.88
N ALA A 833 -2.87 12.58 -20.09
CA ALA A 833 -2.66 12.85 -18.68
C ALA A 833 -3.41 11.87 -17.78
N TRP A 834 -4.32 11.05 -18.33
CA TRP A 834 -5.20 10.17 -17.59
C TRP A 834 -6.00 10.93 -16.51
N ASN A 835 -6.55 10.20 -15.54
CA ASN A 835 -6.99 10.75 -14.26
C ASN A 835 -5.77 11.02 -13.37
N CYS A 836 -5.23 12.24 -13.44
CA CYS A 836 -3.94 12.65 -12.89
C CYS A 836 -3.93 13.11 -11.42
N GLY A 837 -5.01 12.90 -10.66
CA GLY A 837 -5.04 13.13 -9.21
C GLY A 837 -5.08 14.60 -8.78
N GLU A 838 -4.88 14.87 -7.48
CA GLU A 838 -5.11 16.20 -6.90
C GLU A 838 -4.13 17.28 -7.40
N GLN A 839 -2.92 16.87 -7.76
CA GLN A 839 -1.87 17.73 -8.33
C GLN A 839 -1.81 17.67 -9.86
N GLY A 840 -2.79 17.04 -10.51
CA GLY A 840 -2.81 16.80 -11.95
C GLY A 840 -2.66 18.06 -12.80
N GLY A 841 -3.34 19.15 -12.44
CA GLY A 841 -3.21 20.42 -13.15
C GLY A 841 -1.80 21.02 -13.11
N ASN A 842 -1.09 20.88 -11.99
CA ASN A 842 0.31 21.29 -11.87
C ASN A 842 1.21 20.43 -12.77
N ALA A 843 1.03 19.10 -12.75
CA ALA A 843 1.82 18.18 -13.57
C ALA A 843 1.61 18.40 -15.08
N VAL A 844 0.36 18.59 -15.51
CA VAL A 844 0.03 18.93 -16.90
C VAL A 844 0.73 20.22 -17.31
N ALA A 845 0.68 21.25 -16.47
CA ALA A 845 1.37 22.51 -16.75
C ALA A 845 2.91 22.35 -16.77
N ASP A 846 3.49 21.56 -15.86
CA ASP A 846 4.92 21.27 -15.84
C ASP A 846 5.39 20.64 -17.16
N VAL A 847 4.63 19.68 -17.68
CA VAL A 847 4.91 19.04 -18.98
C VAL A 847 4.74 20.04 -20.12
N LEU A 848 3.61 20.75 -20.19
CA LEU A 848 3.31 21.67 -21.28
C LEU A 848 4.37 22.79 -21.42
N PHE A 849 4.89 23.30 -20.30
CA PHE A 849 5.89 24.38 -20.30
C PHE A 849 7.34 23.89 -20.11
N GLY A 850 7.56 22.58 -20.05
CA GLY A 850 8.89 21.98 -20.01
C GLY A 850 9.66 22.16 -18.70
N ASP A 851 8.95 22.42 -17.60
CA ASP A 851 9.49 22.30 -16.23
C ASP A 851 9.72 20.83 -15.87
N TYR A 852 8.94 19.94 -16.50
CA TYR A 852 9.15 18.50 -16.50
C TYR A 852 9.27 17.99 -17.94
N ASN A 853 10.26 17.13 -18.19
CA ASN A 853 10.39 16.43 -19.46
C ASN A 853 9.57 15.14 -19.39
N PRO A 854 8.49 14.96 -20.18
CA PRO A 854 7.62 13.81 -20.06
C PRO A 854 8.40 12.50 -20.24
N SER A 855 8.13 11.56 -19.34
CA SER A 855 8.79 10.26 -19.28
C SER A 855 7.80 9.08 -19.20
N GLY A 856 6.50 9.37 -19.14
CA GLY A 856 5.48 8.34 -19.11
C GLY A 856 5.45 7.53 -20.41
N LYS A 857 5.15 6.24 -20.29
CA LYS A 857 4.95 5.31 -21.42
C LYS A 857 3.61 4.60 -21.25
N LEU A 858 2.86 4.42 -22.33
CA LEU A 858 1.54 3.79 -22.31
C LEU A 858 1.59 2.38 -21.70
N PRO A 859 0.80 2.08 -20.66
CA PRO A 859 0.72 0.75 -20.08
C PRO A 859 -0.36 -0.12 -20.74
N VAL A 860 -1.09 0.44 -21.72
CA VAL A 860 -2.12 -0.21 -22.54
C VAL A 860 -2.03 0.26 -23.99
N SER A 861 -2.41 -0.58 -24.94
CA SER A 861 -2.45 -0.25 -26.37
C SER A 861 -3.72 0.51 -26.72
N PHE A 862 -3.59 1.60 -27.48
CA PHE A 862 -4.73 2.42 -27.91
C PHE A 862 -5.36 1.85 -29.18
N PRO A 863 -6.67 1.55 -29.20
CA PRO A 863 -7.36 1.15 -30.43
C PRO A 863 -7.56 2.34 -31.37
N LYS A 864 -7.65 2.06 -32.67
CA LYS A 864 -8.11 3.05 -33.67
C LYS A 864 -9.64 3.20 -33.66
N HIS A 865 -10.34 2.13 -33.29
CA HIS A 865 -11.80 2.02 -33.24
C HIS A 865 -12.20 0.82 -32.36
N VAL A 866 -13.36 0.85 -31.71
CA VAL A 866 -13.83 -0.23 -30.82
C VAL A 866 -13.97 -1.59 -31.53
N GLY A 867 -14.32 -1.60 -32.82
CA GLY A 867 -14.41 -2.82 -33.64
C GLY A 867 -13.07 -3.54 -33.92
N GLN A 868 -11.94 -2.93 -33.53
CA GLN A 868 -10.61 -3.53 -33.63
C GLN A 868 -10.27 -4.45 -32.44
N LEU A 869 -11.04 -4.36 -31.35
CA LEU A 869 -10.72 -5.08 -30.12
C LEU A 869 -10.76 -6.61 -30.34
N PRO A 870 -9.82 -7.37 -29.73
CA PRO A 870 -8.75 -6.90 -28.84
C PRO A 870 -7.49 -6.35 -29.55
N VAL A 871 -6.83 -5.36 -28.92
CA VAL A 871 -5.64 -4.65 -29.45
C VAL A 871 -4.34 -4.78 -28.64
N TYR A 872 -4.34 -5.54 -27.54
CA TYR A 872 -3.15 -5.72 -26.70
C TYR A 872 -1.93 -6.25 -27.48
N TYR A 873 -0.73 -5.86 -27.04
CA TYR A 873 0.52 -6.05 -27.81
C TYR A 873 0.98 -7.52 -27.91
N ASN A 874 0.74 -8.34 -26.88
CA ASN A 874 1.16 -9.74 -26.80
C ASN A 874 0.16 -10.69 -27.48
N TYR A 875 -0.19 -10.37 -28.72
CA TYR A 875 -1.04 -11.23 -29.55
C TYR A 875 -0.29 -12.49 -30.03
N LYS A 876 -1.06 -13.52 -30.43
CA LYS A 876 -0.52 -14.80 -30.92
C LYS A 876 -0.05 -14.69 -32.40
N PRO A 877 0.86 -15.57 -32.87
CA PRO A 877 1.37 -15.62 -34.25
C PRO A 877 0.32 -15.61 -35.35
N SER A 878 -0.90 -16.09 -35.09
CA SER A 878 -2.01 -16.04 -36.06
C SER A 878 -2.36 -14.61 -36.49
N LYS A 879 -2.38 -13.64 -35.56
CA LYS A 879 -2.57 -12.21 -35.90
C LYS A 879 -1.35 -11.66 -36.62
N ALA A 880 -0.15 -12.05 -36.22
CA ALA A 880 1.11 -11.63 -36.85
C ALA A 880 1.22 -12.08 -38.32
N PHE A 881 0.74 -13.29 -38.64
CA PHE A 881 0.69 -13.80 -40.01
C PHE A 881 -0.04 -12.82 -40.93
N TRP A 882 -1.22 -12.36 -40.52
CA TRP A 882 -2.05 -11.42 -41.26
C TRP A 882 -1.49 -9.99 -41.32
N ILE A 883 -0.77 -9.55 -40.27
CA ILE A 883 -0.08 -8.25 -40.27
C ILE A 883 1.08 -8.23 -41.27
N ASN A 884 1.82 -9.34 -41.41
CA ASN A 884 3.09 -9.38 -42.15
C ASN A 884 2.99 -9.96 -43.58
N HIS A 885 1.94 -10.71 -43.92
CA HIS A 885 1.76 -11.30 -45.26
C HIS A 885 0.89 -10.41 -46.17
N ASP A 886 1.33 -9.17 -46.36
CA ASP A 886 0.72 -8.21 -47.29
C ASP A 886 1.31 -8.35 -48.71
N ASN A 887 0.73 -9.24 -49.53
CA ASN A 887 0.97 -9.28 -50.99
C ASN A 887 -0.09 -10.09 -51.79
N SER A 888 -1.28 -10.35 -51.24
CA SER A 888 -2.38 -10.96 -52.00
C SER A 888 -3.55 -9.99 -52.08
N ARG A 889 -4.42 -10.17 -53.09
CA ARG A 889 -5.65 -9.40 -53.42
C ARG A 889 -6.62 -9.06 -52.27
N TYR A 890 -6.30 -9.45 -51.03
CA TYR A 890 -7.07 -9.34 -49.80
C TYR A 890 -6.42 -8.39 -48.76
N SER A 891 -5.46 -7.56 -49.16
CA SER A 891 -4.57 -6.74 -48.30
C SER A 891 -5.24 -5.61 -47.49
N GLU A 892 -6.56 -5.44 -47.59
CA GLU A 892 -7.32 -4.57 -46.68
C GLU A 892 -7.94 -5.41 -45.56
N LEU A 893 -7.11 -5.97 -44.67
CA LEU A 893 -7.61 -6.70 -43.52
C LEU A 893 -8.14 -5.70 -42.47
N TYR A 894 -9.46 -5.81 -42.25
CA TYR A 894 -10.43 -4.71 -42.22
C TYR A 894 -10.34 -3.82 -43.47
N THR A 895 -11.44 -3.74 -44.24
CA THR A 895 -11.55 -2.88 -45.43
C THR A 895 -11.08 -1.46 -45.09
N GLY A 896 -9.97 -1.00 -45.69
CA GLY A 896 -9.38 0.32 -45.43
C GLY A 896 -8.31 0.48 -44.32
N ASP A 897 -7.60 -0.58 -43.91
CA ASP A 897 -6.46 -0.61 -42.92
C ASP A 897 -6.82 -0.38 -41.44
N LEU A 898 -6.88 -1.45 -40.62
CA LEU A 898 -7.07 -1.34 -39.17
C LEU A 898 -6.42 -2.43 -38.28
N ILE A 899 -5.33 -3.15 -38.65
CA ILE A 899 -4.83 -4.20 -37.72
C ILE A 899 -3.93 -3.65 -36.58
N LYS A 900 -3.06 -2.68 -36.86
CA LYS A 900 -2.12 -2.12 -35.86
C LYS A 900 -2.81 -1.15 -34.88
N PRO A 901 -2.39 -1.09 -33.60
CA PRO A 901 -2.94 -0.11 -32.65
C PRO A 901 -2.64 1.33 -33.10
N LEU A 902 -3.39 2.30 -32.59
CA LEU A 902 -3.14 3.72 -32.80
C LEU A 902 -1.84 4.15 -32.11
N PHE A 903 -1.68 3.75 -30.86
CA PHE A 903 -0.43 3.84 -30.10
C PHE A 903 -0.20 2.51 -29.39
N ALA A 904 0.99 1.95 -29.50
CA ALA A 904 1.30 0.63 -28.95
C ALA A 904 1.62 0.69 -27.45
N PHE A 905 1.48 -0.44 -26.77
CA PHE A 905 2.03 -0.65 -25.42
C PHE A 905 3.49 -0.20 -25.32
N GLY A 906 3.82 0.48 -24.23
CA GLY A 906 5.14 1.04 -23.94
C GLY A 906 5.49 2.30 -24.73
N TYR A 907 4.59 2.86 -25.56
CA TYR A 907 4.87 4.05 -26.36
C TYR A 907 4.80 5.35 -25.52
N GLY A 908 5.71 6.30 -25.79
CA GLY A 908 5.68 7.63 -25.19
C GLY A 908 6.92 8.42 -25.58
N LEU A 909 6.73 9.67 -26.01
CA LEU A 909 7.79 10.57 -26.47
C LEU A 909 8.41 11.34 -25.29
N SER A 910 9.56 11.95 -25.56
CA SER A 910 10.28 12.85 -24.64
C SER A 910 10.67 14.14 -25.39
N TYR A 911 11.03 15.20 -24.66
CA TYR A 911 11.68 16.39 -25.22
C TYR A 911 13.18 16.20 -25.47
N THR A 912 13.69 15.00 -25.23
CA THR A 912 15.06 14.59 -25.56
C THR A 912 15.04 13.25 -26.31
N GLU A 913 16.19 12.82 -26.82
CA GLU A 913 16.34 11.60 -27.60
C GLU A 913 17.27 10.62 -26.89
N PHE A 914 16.98 9.32 -27.04
CA PHE A 914 17.77 8.25 -26.44
C PHE A 914 18.29 7.28 -27.48
N LYS A 915 19.59 6.99 -27.40
CA LYS A 915 20.28 6.01 -28.22
C LYS A 915 20.58 4.75 -27.41
N TYR A 916 20.27 3.61 -27.99
CA TYR A 916 20.52 2.29 -27.43
C TYR A 916 21.70 1.65 -28.17
N SER A 917 22.61 1.01 -27.45
CA SER A 917 23.78 0.34 -28.04
C SER A 917 24.31 -0.78 -27.14
N ASN A 918 25.30 -1.54 -27.63
CA ASN A 918 26.03 -2.53 -26.85
C ASN A 918 25.14 -3.58 -26.16
N LEU A 919 24.19 -4.17 -26.90
CA LEU A 919 23.42 -5.31 -26.40
C LEU A 919 24.38 -6.49 -26.15
N LEU A 920 24.42 -6.96 -24.92
CA LEU A 920 25.16 -8.13 -24.49
C LEU A 920 24.18 -9.14 -23.88
N ILE A 921 24.27 -10.40 -24.31
CA ILE A 921 23.49 -11.52 -23.79
C ILE A 921 24.49 -12.58 -23.34
N SER A 922 24.44 -12.97 -22.07
CA SER A 922 25.42 -13.90 -21.51
C SER A 922 24.84 -14.77 -20.39
N PRO A 923 25.08 -16.10 -20.42
CA PRO A 923 25.69 -16.86 -21.51
C PRO A 923 24.74 -16.97 -22.72
N GLY A 924 25.28 -17.23 -23.92
CA GLY A 924 24.45 -17.43 -25.13
C GLY A 924 23.79 -18.80 -25.23
N ILE A 925 24.14 -19.73 -24.34
CA ILE A 925 23.57 -21.07 -24.23
C ILE A 925 23.37 -21.38 -22.74
N ILE A 926 22.18 -21.85 -22.37
CA ILE A 926 21.83 -22.31 -21.02
C ILE A 926 21.14 -23.67 -21.07
N GLY A 927 21.05 -24.36 -19.94
CA GLY A 927 20.07 -25.44 -19.76
C GLY A 927 18.71 -24.88 -19.27
N PRO A 928 17.65 -25.69 -19.17
CA PRO A 928 16.30 -25.24 -18.77
C PRO A 928 16.21 -24.56 -17.39
N ALA A 929 17.18 -24.82 -16.51
CA ALA A 929 17.27 -24.21 -15.19
C ALA A 929 18.27 -23.05 -15.10
N GLY A 930 18.89 -22.64 -16.22
CA GLY A 930 19.91 -21.60 -16.25
C GLY A 930 19.35 -20.18 -16.28
N ASP A 931 20.15 -19.24 -15.82
CA ASP A 931 19.88 -17.81 -15.92
C ASP A 931 20.60 -17.20 -17.15
N VAL A 932 19.99 -16.18 -17.77
CA VAL A 932 20.59 -15.35 -18.82
C VAL A 932 20.59 -13.89 -18.38
N PHE A 933 21.73 -13.23 -18.53
CA PHE A 933 21.88 -11.81 -18.26
C PHE A 933 21.87 -11.02 -19.56
N VAL A 934 21.04 -9.98 -19.61
CA VAL A 934 20.94 -9.05 -20.73
C VAL A 934 21.41 -7.67 -20.27
N SER A 935 22.38 -7.06 -20.96
CA SER A 935 22.87 -5.71 -20.68
C SER A 935 22.77 -4.85 -21.92
N VAL A 936 22.41 -3.57 -21.75
CA VAL A 936 22.31 -2.58 -22.83
C VAL A 936 22.80 -1.22 -22.34
N ASP A 937 23.47 -0.46 -23.20
CA ASP A 937 23.82 0.93 -22.91
C ASP A 937 22.79 1.89 -23.50
N VAL A 938 22.32 2.82 -22.68
CA VAL A 938 21.38 3.88 -23.06
C VAL A 938 22.02 5.24 -22.81
N GLU A 939 22.01 6.07 -23.85
CA GLU A 939 22.61 7.40 -23.87
C GLU A 939 21.55 8.45 -24.21
N ASN A 940 21.52 9.54 -23.44
CA ASN A 940 20.71 10.71 -23.79
C ASN A 940 21.50 11.56 -24.80
N THR A 941 21.08 11.54 -26.06
CA THR A 941 21.75 12.25 -27.16
C THR A 941 21.21 13.64 -27.42
N GLY A 942 20.17 14.05 -26.69
CA GLY A 942 19.57 15.38 -26.83
C GLY A 942 20.22 16.43 -25.92
N LYS A 943 19.48 17.53 -25.74
CA LYS A 943 19.98 18.74 -25.04
C LYS A 943 19.35 18.96 -23.67
N ARG A 944 18.38 18.13 -23.28
CA ARG A 944 17.65 18.23 -22.01
C ARG A 944 17.87 16.97 -21.21
N GLU A 945 17.90 17.11 -19.90
CA GLU A 945 17.76 15.96 -19.01
C GLU A 945 16.42 15.26 -19.33
N GLY A 946 16.43 13.94 -19.28
CA GLY A 946 15.24 13.13 -19.51
C GLY A 946 15.34 11.78 -18.84
N GLU A 947 14.20 11.11 -18.77
CA GLU A 947 14.09 9.75 -18.23
C GLU A 947 13.56 8.84 -19.33
N GLU A 948 14.16 7.66 -19.45
CA GLU A 948 13.81 6.66 -20.44
C GLU A 948 13.45 5.35 -19.75
N VAL A 949 12.40 4.70 -20.25
CA VAL A 949 12.00 3.35 -19.83
C VAL A 949 12.55 2.35 -20.84
N VAL A 950 13.61 1.65 -20.45
CA VAL A 950 14.22 0.56 -21.21
C VAL A 950 13.34 -0.67 -21.06
N GLN A 951 12.80 -1.19 -22.15
CA GLN A 951 11.87 -2.33 -22.12
C GLN A 951 12.49 -3.56 -22.75
N LEU A 952 12.46 -4.69 -22.03
CA LEU A 952 12.97 -5.99 -22.45
C LEU A 952 11.80 -6.94 -22.74
N TYR A 953 11.75 -7.40 -23.99
CA TYR A 953 10.80 -8.39 -24.48
C TYR A 953 11.50 -9.67 -24.92
N ILE A 954 10.82 -10.81 -24.76
CA ILE A 954 11.25 -12.10 -25.32
C ILE A 954 10.25 -12.64 -26.33
N ASP A 955 10.74 -13.44 -27.28
CA ASP A 955 9.94 -14.24 -28.22
C ASP A 955 10.50 -15.68 -28.19
N ASP A 956 9.69 -16.62 -27.72
CA ASP A 956 9.97 -18.05 -27.80
C ASP A 956 9.63 -18.52 -29.22
N VAL A 957 10.68 -18.75 -30.02
CA VAL A 957 10.56 -18.83 -31.48
C VAL A 957 9.80 -20.08 -31.92
N TYR A 958 9.99 -21.19 -31.23
CA TYR A 958 9.36 -22.47 -31.53
C TYR A 958 9.05 -23.21 -30.23
N SER A 959 7.77 -23.47 -30.03
CA SER A 959 7.25 -24.09 -28.81
C SER A 959 6.18 -25.13 -29.15
N SER A 960 5.90 -26.02 -28.19
CA SER A 960 4.91 -27.09 -28.34
C SER A 960 3.47 -26.58 -28.43
N VAL A 961 3.22 -25.35 -28.01
CA VAL A 961 1.93 -24.65 -28.03
C VAL A 961 2.13 -23.21 -28.50
N SER A 962 1.08 -22.55 -28.98
CA SER A 962 1.22 -21.17 -29.45
C SER A 962 1.46 -20.18 -28.29
N THR A 963 2.66 -19.59 -28.24
CA THR A 963 3.06 -18.48 -27.37
C THR A 963 2.81 -17.12 -28.05
N PRO A 964 2.76 -15.99 -27.31
CA PRO A 964 2.70 -14.65 -27.91
C PRO A 964 3.93 -14.31 -28.75
N VAL A 965 3.79 -13.41 -29.73
CA VAL A 965 4.91 -12.99 -30.60
C VAL A 965 5.99 -12.14 -29.91
N LYS A 966 5.67 -11.63 -28.73
CA LYS A 966 6.59 -10.98 -27.79
C LYS A 966 5.91 -10.85 -26.43
N GLU A 967 6.68 -10.94 -25.37
CA GLU A 967 6.22 -10.69 -24.00
C GLU A 967 7.25 -9.89 -23.20
N LEU A 968 6.78 -8.91 -22.42
CA LEU A 968 7.59 -8.14 -21.50
C LEU A 968 8.11 -9.05 -20.39
N ARG A 969 9.41 -8.96 -20.11
CA ARG A 969 10.09 -9.71 -19.03
C ARG A 969 11.04 -8.86 -18.20
N GLY A 970 11.14 -7.57 -18.50
CA GLY A 970 11.91 -6.64 -17.71
C GLY A 970 11.72 -5.21 -18.22
N PHE A 971 11.83 -4.26 -17.31
CA PHE A 971 11.96 -2.86 -17.66
C PHE A 971 12.72 -2.13 -16.56
N GLU A 972 13.37 -1.03 -16.92
CA GLU A 972 14.08 -0.17 -15.99
C GLU A 972 13.92 1.28 -16.44
N LYS A 973 13.53 2.16 -15.51
CA LYS A 973 13.45 3.60 -15.77
C LYS A 973 14.75 4.26 -15.35
N VAL A 974 15.44 4.89 -16.31
CA VAL A 974 16.73 5.55 -16.08
C VAL A 974 16.67 7.04 -16.35
N LYS A 975 17.12 7.83 -15.37
CA LYS A 975 17.33 9.26 -15.51
C LYS A 975 18.71 9.55 -16.09
N LEU A 976 18.78 10.39 -17.13
CA LEU A 976 20.00 10.70 -17.86
C LEU A 976 20.13 12.20 -18.14
N ALA A 977 21.25 12.81 -17.72
CA ALA A 977 21.65 14.14 -18.15
C ALA A 977 22.04 14.15 -19.65
N PRO A 978 22.06 15.32 -20.32
CA PRO A 978 22.51 15.42 -21.71
C PRO A 978 23.91 14.83 -21.92
N GLY A 979 24.05 13.88 -22.85
CA GLY A 979 25.29 13.15 -23.14
C GLY A 979 25.66 12.06 -22.14
N GLU A 980 24.89 11.88 -21.06
CA GLU A 980 25.13 10.81 -20.10
C GLU A 980 24.75 9.45 -20.70
N LYS A 981 25.54 8.42 -20.37
CA LYS A 981 25.32 7.03 -20.74
C LYS A 981 25.26 6.15 -19.50
N LYS A 982 24.27 5.27 -19.41
CA LYS A 982 24.15 4.24 -18.37
C LYS A 982 23.97 2.86 -18.99
N SER A 983 24.48 1.85 -18.30
CA SER A 983 24.26 0.44 -18.64
C SER A 983 23.11 -0.10 -17.80
N VAL A 984 22.08 -0.63 -18.45
CA VAL A 984 20.91 -1.26 -17.85
C VAL A 984 21.05 -2.77 -17.97
N ARG A 985 20.71 -3.49 -16.90
CA ARG A 985 20.89 -4.95 -16.80
C ARG A 985 19.62 -5.63 -16.36
N PHE A 986 19.34 -6.77 -16.98
CA PHE A 986 18.22 -7.64 -16.67
C PHE A 986 18.71 -9.07 -16.45
N GLN A 987 17.98 -9.81 -15.61
CA GLN A 987 18.17 -11.25 -15.42
C GLN A 987 16.90 -11.98 -15.87
N LEU A 988 17.06 -12.88 -16.83
CA LEU A 988 16.04 -13.82 -17.27
C LEU A 988 16.29 -15.16 -16.55
N SER A 989 15.36 -15.55 -15.68
CA SER A 989 15.39 -16.82 -14.95
C SER A 989 14.46 -17.83 -15.64
N PRO A 990 14.46 -19.11 -15.24
CA PRO A 990 13.52 -20.11 -15.77
C PRO A 990 12.05 -19.69 -15.68
N GLU A 991 11.66 -18.93 -14.67
CA GLU A 991 10.30 -18.39 -14.53
C GLU A 991 9.94 -17.47 -15.71
N HIS A 992 10.87 -16.62 -16.14
CA HIS A 992 10.69 -15.70 -17.26
C HIS A 992 10.60 -16.41 -18.62
N LEU A 993 11.22 -17.59 -18.74
CA LEU A 993 11.29 -18.38 -19.98
C LEU A 993 10.22 -19.47 -20.05
N SER A 994 9.53 -19.74 -18.95
CA SER A 994 8.58 -20.84 -18.89
C SER A 994 7.30 -20.58 -19.69
N LEU A 995 6.77 -21.65 -20.28
CA LEU A 995 5.43 -21.73 -20.83
C LEU A 995 4.65 -22.87 -20.16
N LEU A 996 3.34 -22.93 -20.39
CA LEU A 996 2.54 -24.09 -20.03
C LEU A 996 2.49 -25.06 -21.23
N ASP A 997 2.93 -26.30 -21.07
CA ASP A 997 2.87 -27.30 -22.14
C ASP A 997 1.42 -27.69 -22.50
N ILE A 998 1.23 -28.65 -23.42
CA ILE A 998 -0.10 -29.14 -23.82
C ILE A 998 -0.94 -29.68 -22.64
N ASN A 999 -0.28 -30.11 -21.55
CA ASN A 999 -0.88 -30.65 -20.32
C ASN A 999 -0.97 -29.59 -19.19
N LEU A 1000 -0.75 -28.31 -19.52
CA LEU A 1000 -0.75 -27.18 -18.58
C LEU A 1000 0.34 -27.26 -17.49
N GLN A 1001 1.44 -27.97 -17.76
CA GLN A 1001 2.59 -28.02 -16.86
C GLN A 1001 3.61 -26.93 -17.22
N PRO A 1002 4.16 -26.21 -16.23
CA PRO A 1002 5.19 -25.22 -16.48
C PRO A 1002 6.49 -25.91 -16.94
N VAL A 1003 6.99 -25.53 -18.11
CA VAL A 1003 8.23 -26.06 -18.69
C VAL A 1003 9.04 -24.95 -19.35
N VAL A 1004 10.36 -25.12 -19.37
CA VAL A 1004 11.25 -24.37 -20.27
C VAL A 1004 11.71 -25.36 -21.33
N GLU A 1005 11.20 -25.21 -22.54
CA GLU A 1005 11.51 -26.12 -23.65
C GLU A 1005 12.89 -25.78 -24.25
N PRO A 1006 13.69 -26.78 -24.67
CA PRO A 1006 14.88 -26.53 -25.47
C PRO A 1006 14.50 -25.83 -26.78
N GLY A 1007 15.18 -24.73 -27.08
CA GLY A 1007 14.76 -23.86 -28.19
C GLY A 1007 15.52 -22.54 -28.23
N MET A 1008 15.22 -21.76 -29.27
CA MET A 1008 15.79 -20.43 -29.47
C MET A 1008 14.86 -19.37 -28.88
N PHE A 1009 15.41 -18.46 -28.10
CA PHE A 1009 14.70 -17.30 -27.58
C PHE A 1009 15.29 -16.04 -28.19
N LYS A 1010 14.43 -15.21 -28.80
CA LYS A 1010 14.85 -13.85 -29.22
C LYS A 1010 14.70 -12.89 -28.05
N VAL A 1011 15.70 -12.04 -27.89
CA VAL A 1011 15.74 -10.92 -26.96
C VAL A 1011 15.55 -9.63 -27.76
N MET A 1012 14.59 -8.80 -27.34
CA MET A 1012 14.25 -7.54 -27.98
C MET A 1012 14.27 -6.42 -26.95
N VAL A 1013 15.11 -5.41 -27.16
CA VAL A 1013 15.21 -4.25 -26.27
C VAL A 1013 14.80 -3.00 -27.03
N GLY A 1014 13.87 -2.23 -26.46
CA GLY A 1014 13.27 -1.08 -27.13
C GLY A 1014 12.75 0.01 -26.20
N SER A 1015 12.25 1.07 -26.83
CA SER A 1015 11.58 2.21 -26.16
C SER A 1015 10.06 2.06 -26.11
N SER A 1016 9.51 1.08 -26.84
CA SER A 1016 8.12 0.61 -26.78
C SER A 1016 8.05 -0.81 -27.36
N SER A 1017 6.87 -1.44 -27.30
CA SER A 1017 6.67 -2.77 -27.89
C SER A 1017 6.86 -2.81 -29.42
N GLU A 1018 6.65 -1.71 -30.12
CA GLU A 1018 6.88 -1.60 -31.58
C GLU A 1018 8.23 -0.97 -31.93
N ASP A 1019 8.79 -0.12 -31.06
CA ASP A 1019 10.06 0.56 -31.26
C ASP A 1019 11.23 -0.22 -30.65
N ILE A 1020 11.49 -1.40 -31.23
CA ILE A 1020 12.60 -2.28 -30.85
C ILE A 1020 13.91 -1.78 -31.48
N ARG A 1021 14.85 -1.38 -30.63
CA ARG A 1021 16.13 -0.76 -31.03
C ARG A 1021 17.25 -1.78 -31.20
N LEU A 1022 17.26 -2.83 -30.39
CA LEU A 1022 18.29 -3.88 -30.42
C LEU A 1022 17.62 -5.26 -30.33
N LYS A 1023 18.21 -6.23 -31.03
CA LYS A 1023 17.78 -7.62 -31.03
C LYS A 1023 18.98 -8.54 -30.85
N GLY A 1024 18.79 -9.64 -30.16
CA GLY A 1024 19.74 -10.72 -30.03
C GLY A 1024 19.02 -12.03 -29.73
N GLU A 1025 19.76 -13.09 -29.45
CA GLU A 1025 19.19 -14.41 -29.20
C GLU A 1025 20.08 -15.23 -28.26
N PHE A 1026 19.49 -16.23 -27.61
CA PHE A 1026 20.19 -17.27 -26.87
C PHE A 1026 19.43 -18.60 -27.00
N GLU A 1027 20.13 -19.70 -26.72
CA GLU A 1027 19.61 -21.06 -26.86
C GLU A 1027 19.46 -21.76 -25.51
N VAL A 1028 18.33 -22.45 -25.30
CA VAL A 1028 18.13 -23.41 -24.20
C VAL A 1028 18.39 -24.83 -24.72
N LYS A 1029 19.27 -25.60 -24.06
CA LYS A 1029 19.65 -26.99 -24.45
C LYS A 1029 19.30 -28.04 -23.42
#